data_AF-A0A7U2HWX6-F1
#
_entry.id   AF-A0A7U2HWX6-F1
#
_cell.length_a   1.000
_cell.length_b   1.000
_cell.length_c   1.000
_cell.angle_alpha   90.00
_cell.angle_beta   90.00
_cell.angle_gamma   90.00
#
_symmetry.space_group_name_H-M   'P 1'
#
loop_
_entity.id
_entity.type
_entity.pdbx_description
1 polymer ?
#
loop_
_entity_poly.entity_id
_entity_poly.type
_entity_poly.pdbx_seq_one_letter_code
_entity_poly.pdbx_strand_id
1 'polypeptide(L)'
;MFNFTPLLGAQSSSAASQSLLEFDGGIKILIDVGWDESFDVAKLKEIERHVSTLSFVLLTHATTAHLGAYVHCCKNFPLFSRVPVYATVPVISLGRTLLQDLYASTPLASSILPTDALTESAYSFPSALKGGKNPNILLQAPTQEEIANYFGAITPLRYSQPHQPIPSSFSPPLNGLTITAYSAGHTLGGSIWHIQHGMESVVYAVDWNQAREHVLSGAAWLGTGTGGSEVLEQLRRPTAMICSSKNSGLVKVAKAPSKRDEELLSMIRDTVAKGGSVLIPCDSSARILEIAYLLEKSWHSETARSENNSPLKNAKAYLASRTGGATMRYVRSMLEWMGEGIVKEFEAASGAAEGQGQRNVRGAPGRDDGRGIRTPFDFQHITLLEKKARVTRMLNATEPRVILASDTSLEWGFSKDAIRSLASDEKNLVILTERVGELGTQEKGLGRYLWDLWNERSVNSGDDSLDSTMVDVSGQQASISTVRTVALEGDEVPLYQQFLARQRQLHNTMTGDGGTTLETSADVVDDRSSTTSESSEESADGHGGKILNTTAALQHARNKLGLTDAELGVNILIRRKNVYDYEVRGKKGKEKLFPHQQKRRKQDDFGDLIRPEEFARADEEDNVGGDTLRGESTKKENTVGQKRRWDDLVNVIDSSKTKEKQRRRKLDGDDQGDTEMAESDSEPEDDPDKVDGPTKVIIDSEIIELRCQISFVDFSGLHDRRTIQNIIPLVKPRKLILIGGEEAETMELAEICRTALNVGLEASAAIDVFTPTIGIVVDASVDTNAWTVKLSRTMVRNLHWQNVRGMGVVAITGRLAAATLDAPPKEEEGSAKKKARLDAPAVPVSSLLESSSTPILDVVPANMATAVRSVAQPFHVGDLRLADLRKLMKSNGMEAEFRGEGVLVINGTVAVRKTATGQIEVDGGAYGNTDARNNDAATFFRVKRQIYDGLAVVAGS
;
A
#
# COMPACT_ATOMS: atom_id res chain seq x y z
N MET A 1 -4.56 28.03 -1.99
CA MET A 1 -5.92 27.58 -1.67
C MET A 1 -6.07 26.15 -2.15
N PHE A 2 -6.81 25.35 -1.39
CA PHE A 2 -7.08 23.95 -1.72
C PHE A 2 -8.39 23.49 -1.12
N ASN A 3 -9.06 22.61 -1.86
CA ASN A 3 -10.35 22.05 -1.53
C ASN A 3 -10.23 20.55 -1.25
N PHE A 4 -11.00 20.07 -0.30
CA PHE A 4 -11.12 18.66 0.03
C PHE A 4 -12.55 18.17 -0.21
N THR A 5 -12.72 17.04 -0.90
CA THR A 5 -14.03 16.44 -1.18
C THR A 5 -13.99 14.95 -0.90
N PRO A 6 -14.76 14.42 0.07
CA PRO A 6 -14.91 12.98 0.23
C PRO A 6 -15.84 12.43 -0.85
N LEU A 7 -15.36 11.46 -1.64
CA LEU A 7 -16.14 10.79 -2.68
C LEU A 7 -16.89 9.56 -2.12
N LEU A 8 -16.34 8.89 -1.10
CA LEU A 8 -16.95 7.75 -0.43
C LEU A 8 -16.51 7.66 1.04
N GLY A 9 -17.35 7.07 1.90
CA GLY A 9 -17.02 6.75 3.30
C GLY A 9 -17.25 7.85 4.34
N ALA A 10 -17.51 9.10 3.95
CA ALA A 10 -17.79 10.17 4.92
C ALA A 10 -19.24 10.10 5.43
N GLN A 11 -19.42 9.98 6.76
CA GLN A 11 -20.73 9.86 7.43
C GLN A 11 -21.59 8.72 6.84
N SER A 12 -20.96 7.58 6.60
CA SER A 12 -21.56 6.42 5.95
C SER A 12 -21.22 5.15 6.70
N SER A 13 -22.15 4.21 6.72
CA SER A 13 -21.93 2.85 7.22
C SER A 13 -21.05 2.00 6.29
N SER A 14 -20.71 2.47 5.09
CA SER A 14 -19.73 1.85 4.20
C SER A 14 -18.30 2.05 4.73
N ALA A 15 -17.51 0.97 4.78
CA ALA A 15 -16.12 1.03 5.23
C ALA A 15 -15.16 1.72 4.24
N ALA A 16 -15.55 1.81 2.97
CA ALA A 16 -14.74 2.26 1.84
C ALA A 16 -14.36 3.75 1.89
N SER A 17 -13.08 4.03 1.66
CA SER A 17 -12.45 5.36 1.63
C SER A 17 -12.15 5.78 0.19
N GLN A 18 -12.63 6.96 -0.19
CA GLN A 18 -12.24 7.64 -1.43
C GLN A 18 -12.26 9.16 -1.18
N SER A 19 -11.13 9.85 -1.42
CA SER A 19 -10.99 11.28 -1.15
C SER A 19 -10.33 12.01 -2.32
N LEU A 20 -10.86 13.19 -2.67
CA LEU A 20 -10.29 14.06 -3.69
C LEU A 20 -9.75 15.35 -3.06
N LEU A 21 -8.49 15.66 -3.36
CA LEU A 21 -7.79 16.85 -2.90
C LEU A 21 -7.42 17.72 -4.11
N GLU A 22 -7.96 18.92 -4.20
CA GLU A 22 -7.74 19.84 -5.32
C GLU A 22 -6.96 21.08 -4.87
N PHE A 23 -5.78 21.32 -5.43
CA PHE A 23 -4.95 22.51 -5.13
C PHE A 23 -5.07 23.57 -6.25
N ASP A 24 -4.81 24.83 -5.88
CA ASP A 24 -4.62 25.94 -6.82
C ASP A 24 -3.64 25.56 -7.95
N GLY A 25 -3.98 25.99 -9.17
CA GLY A 25 -3.29 25.58 -10.40
C GLY A 25 -3.90 24.34 -11.06
N GLY A 26 -4.95 23.75 -10.49
CA GLY A 26 -5.69 22.64 -11.09
C GLY A 26 -5.08 21.25 -10.85
N ILE A 27 -4.23 21.13 -9.83
CA ILE A 27 -3.63 19.86 -9.40
C ILE A 27 -4.70 19.08 -8.63
N LYS A 28 -4.99 17.84 -9.04
CA LYS A 28 -5.99 16.98 -8.37
C LYS A 28 -5.39 15.64 -7.96
N ILE A 29 -5.50 15.32 -6.68
CA ILE A 29 -4.94 14.10 -6.10
C ILE A 29 -6.10 13.25 -5.60
N LEU A 30 -6.19 12.02 -6.12
CA LEU A 30 -7.09 11.01 -5.58
C LEU A 30 -6.33 10.27 -4.46
N ILE A 31 -6.92 10.20 -3.28
CA ILE A 31 -6.39 9.44 -2.14
C ILE A 31 -7.37 8.30 -1.86
N ASP A 32 -6.84 7.09 -1.92
CA ASP A 32 -7.54 5.81 -1.85
C ASP A 32 -8.51 5.55 -3.01
N VAL A 33 -8.64 4.26 -3.36
CA VAL A 33 -9.55 3.72 -4.37
C VAL A 33 -10.32 2.57 -3.72
N GLY A 34 -10.88 2.85 -2.55
CA GLY A 34 -11.64 1.89 -1.76
C GLY A 34 -12.91 1.43 -2.44
N TRP A 35 -13.32 0.21 -2.14
CA TRP A 35 -14.63 -0.32 -2.51
C TRP A 35 -15.26 -1.01 -1.31
N ASP A 36 -16.57 -1.15 -1.35
CA ASP A 36 -17.36 -1.84 -0.35
C ASP A 36 -17.85 -3.19 -0.87
N GLU A 37 -18.31 -4.02 0.04
CA GLU A 37 -18.58 -5.44 -0.16
C GLU A 37 -19.81 -5.71 -1.07
N SER A 38 -20.55 -4.66 -1.46
CA SER A 38 -21.60 -4.75 -2.49
C SER A 38 -21.07 -4.76 -3.93
N PHE A 39 -19.83 -4.30 -4.15
CA PHE A 39 -19.18 -4.19 -5.46
C PHE A 39 -20.01 -3.43 -6.51
N ASP A 40 -20.72 -2.38 -6.08
CA ASP A 40 -21.54 -1.53 -6.95
C ASP A 40 -20.69 -0.51 -7.74
N VAL A 41 -20.87 -0.49 -9.07
CA VAL A 41 -20.23 0.45 -9.99
C VAL A 41 -20.77 1.87 -9.84
N ALA A 42 -22.02 2.05 -9.39
CA ALA A 42 -22.62 3.38 -9.25
C ALA A 42 -21.84 4.26 -8.27
N LYS A 43 -21.23 3.67 -7.24
CA LYS A 43 -20.34 4.34 -6.27
C LYS A 43 -19.01 4.81 -6.87
N LEU A 44 -18.61 4.27 -8.02
CA LEU A 44 -17.35 4.61 -8.72
C LEU A 44 -17.54 5.69 -9.81
N LYS A 45 -18.80 6.09 -10.12
CA LYS A 45 -19.12 7.07 -11.17
C LYS A 45 -18.43 8.43 -10.97
N GLU A 46 -18.24 8.89 -9.73
CA GLU A 46 -17.53 10.15 -9.47
C GLU A 46 -16.00 10.02 -9.69
N ILE A 47 -15.39 8.85 -9.42
CA ILE A 47 -13.99 8.62 -9.82
C ILE A 47 -13.88 8.70 -11.35
N GLU A 48 -14.73 7.99 -12.09
CA GLU A 48 -14.77 7.98 -13.56
C GLU A 48 -14.82 9.41 -14.14
N ARG A 49 -15.68 10.26 -13.58
CA ARG A 49 -15.83 11.67 -13.96
C ARG A 49 -14.54 12.49 -13.79
N HIS A 50 -13.74 12.19 -12.77
CA HIS A 50 -12.55 12.96 -12.44
C HIS A 50 -11.27 12.47 -13.14
N VAL A 51 -11.22 11.24 -13.66
CA VAL A 51 -10.01 10.59 -14.22
C VAL A 51 -9.23 11.49 -15.17
N SER A 52 -9.88 12.15 -16.12
CA SER A 52 -9.25 13.01 -17.12
C SER A 52 -8.60 14.29 -16.56
N THR A 53 -8.73 14.54 -15.25
CA THR A 53 -8.15 15.69 -14.54
C THR A 53 -7.25 15.29 -13.37
N LEU A 54 -7.09 13.99 -13.08
CA LEU A 54 -6.24 13.51 -11.99
C LEU A 54 -4.76 13.69 -12.31
N SER A 55 -4.01 14.26 -11.38
CA SER A 55 -2.56 14.39 -11.43
C SER A 55 -1.85 13.10 -11.06
N PHE A 56 -2.22 12.50 -9.92
CA PHE A 56 -1.71 11.21 -9.43
C PHE A 56 -2.66 10.63 -8.36
N VAL A 57 -2.46 9.34 -8.03
CA VAL A 57 -3.19 8.61 -6.98
C VAL A 57 -2.25 8.26 -5.83
N LEU A 58 -2.73 8.37 -4.59
CA LEU A 58 -2.07 7.87 -3.38
C LEU A 58 -2.88 6.72 -2.77
N LEU A 59 -2.22 5.64 -2.36
CA LEU A 59 -2.87 4.52 -1.64
C LEU A 59 -2.34 4.44 -0.20
N THR A 60 -3.23 4.31 0.78
CA THR A 60 -2.85 4.24 2.20
C THR A 60 -2.58 2.82 2.73
N HIS A 61 -3.51 1.88 2.49
CA HIS A 61 -3.54 0.54 3.09
C HIS A 61 -3.88 -0.56 2.08
N ALA A 62 -3.42 -1.79 2.37
CA ALA A 62 -3.81 -2.99 1.63
C ALA A 62 -5.07 -3.63 2.24
N THR A 63 -6.21 -2.95 2.13
CA THR A 63 -7.55 -3.47 2.48
C THR A 63 -8.57 -3.11 1.40
N THR A 64 -9.69 -3.84 1.35
CA THR A 64 -10.81 -3.59 0.39
C THR A 64 -11.26 -2.14 0.47
N ALA A 65 -11.40 -1.66 1.70
CA ALA A 65 -11.75 -0.29 2.06
C ALA A 65 -10.82 0.81 1.49
N HIS A 66 -9.59 0.52 1.04
CA HIS A 66 -8.65 1.54 0.55
C HIS A 66 -8.12 1.30 -0.88
N LEU A 67 -8.12 0.07 -1.38
CA LEU A 67 -7.70 -0.23 -2.76
C LEU A 67 -8.58 -1.24 -3.51
N GLY A 68 -9.74 -1.62 -2.95
CA GLY A 68 -10.67 -2.61 -3.52
C GLY A 68 -11.02 -2.39 -4.99
N ALA A 69 -11.26 -1.12 -5.39
CA ALA A 69 -11.66 -0.76 -6.74
C ALA A 69 -10.47 -0.44 -7.67
N TYR A 70 -9.22 -0.48 -7.20
CA TYR A 70 -8.05 -0.07 -7.99
C TYR A 70 -7.93 -0.82 -9.33
N VAL A 71 -7.96 -2.15 -9.31
CA VAL A 71 -7.87 -2.97 -10.53
C VAL A 71 -9.11 -2.80 -11.42
N HIS A 72 -10.30 -2.63 -10.82
CA HIS A 72 -11.53 -2.37 -11.57
C HIS A 72 -11.41 -1.07 -12.36
N CYS A 73 -10.96 0.01 -11.72
CA CYS A 73 -10.70 1.30 -12.36
C CYS A 73 -9.64 1.17 -13.48
N CYS A 74 -8.52 0.47 -13.23
CA CYS A 74 -7.45 0.27 -14.22
C CYS A 74 -7.90 -0.49 -15.49
N LYS A 75 -8.87 -1.40 -15.37
CA LYS A 75 -9.40 -2.20 -16.49
C LYS A 75 -10.57 -1.52 -17.20
N ASN A 76 -11.49 -0.91 -16.45
CA ASN A 76 -12.77 -0.45 -16.97
C ASN A 76 -12.81 1.05 -17.28
N PHE A 77 -12.05 1.89 -16.56
CA PHE A 77 -12.04 3.33 -16.80
C PHE A 77 -10.91 3.73 -17.77
N PRO A 78 -11.24 4.41 -18.89
CA PRO A 78 -10.22 4.86 -19.83
C PRO A 78 -9.29 5.87 -19.17
N LEU A 79 -8.02 5.89 -19.61
CA LEU A 79 -6.94 6.75 -19.09
C LEU A 79 -6.50 6.49 -17.63
N PHE A 80 -7.27 5.80 -16.78
CA PHE A 80 -6.92 5.61 -15.36
C PHE A 80 -5.57 4.90 -15.17
N SER A 81 -5.30 3.88 -15.98
CA SER A 81 -4.00 3.16 -16.01
C SER A 81 -2.80 4.00 -16.48
N ARG A 82 -3.01 5.24 -16.94
CA ARG A 82 -1.95 6.21 -17.27
C ARG A 82 -1.69 7.23 -16.16
N VAL A 83 -2.51 7.24 -15.10
CA VAL A 83 -2.32 8.12 -13.93
C VAL A 83 -1.20 7.53 -13.05
N PRO A 84 -0.17 8.30 -12.68
CA PRO A 84 0.86 7.83 -11.75
C PRO A 84 0.26 7.49 -10.37
N VAL A 85 0.67 6.35 -9.80
CA VAL A 85 0.18 5.86 -8.50
C VAL A 85 1.36 5.70 -7.55
N TYR A 86 1.20 6.11 -6.29
CA TYR A 86 2.21 6.00 -5.24
C TYR A 86 1.68 5.25 -4.03
N ALA A 87 2.48 4.30 -3.53
CA ALA A 87 2.18 3.50 -2.35
C ALA A 87 3.48 2.98 -1.70
N THR A 88 3.39 2.44 -0.49
CA THR A 88 4.53 1.76 0.14
C THR A 88 4.71 0.34 -0.41
N VAL A 89 5.93 -0.21 -0.31
CA VAL A 89 6.26 -1.55 -0.84
C VAL A 89 5.33 -2.67 -0.32
N PRO A 90 4.97 -2.72 0.99
CA PRO A 90 4.03 -3.74 1.46
C PRO A 90 2.61 -3.50 0.97
N VAL A 91 2.14 -2.25 0.83
CA VAL A 91 0.80 -1.95 0.31
C VAL A 91 0.64 -2.42 -1.14
N ILE A 92 1.68 -2.27 -1.97
CA ILE A 92 1.69 -2.79 -3.35
C ILE A 92 1.63 -4.33 -3.35
N SER A 93 2.44 -4.97 -2.51
CA SER A 93 2.63 -6.43 -2.56
C SER A 93 1.46 -7.20 -1.92
N LEU A 94 0.96 -6.71 -0.78
CA LEU A 94 -0.21 -7.23 -0.06
C LEU A 94 -1.52 -6.84 -0.75
N GLY A 95 -1.59 -5.64 -1.34
CA GLY A 95 -2.73 -5.23 -2.16
C GLY A 95 -2.91 -6.12 -3.39
N ARG A 96 -1.80 -6.58 -4.00
CA ARG A 96 -1.84 -7.56 -5.08
C ARG A 96 -2.42 -8.90 -4.62
N THR A 97 -1.96 -9.46 -3.49
CA THR A 97 -2.49 -10.76 -3.00
C THR A 97 -3.94 -10.65 -2.52
N LEU A 98 -4.32 -9.53 -1.91
CA LEU A 98 -5.70 -9.21 -1.56
C LEU A 98 -6.63 -9.22 -2.76
N LEU A 99 -6.31 -8.46 -3.82
CA LEU A 99 -7.17 -8.41 -4.99
C LEU A 99 -7.16 -9.74 -5.78
N GLN A 100 -6.05 -10.47 -5.78
CA GLN A 100 -6.02 -11.83 -6.32
C GLN A 100 -6.94 -12.79 -5.54
N ASP A 101 -7.00 -12.72 -4.20
CA ASP A 101 -7.95 -13.51 -3.39
C ASP A 101 -9.39 -13.06 -3.68
N LEU A 102 -9.67 -11.75 -3.68
CA LEU A 102 -11.00 -11.19 -3.92
C LEU A 102 -11.60 -11.65 -5.27
N TYR A 103 -10.88 -11.47 -6.38
CA TYR A 103 -11.36 -11.89 -7.71
C TYR A 103 -11.41 -13.41 -7.89
N ALA A 104 -10.62 -14.19 -7.14
CA ALA A 104 -10.71 -15.66 -7.13
C ALA A 104 -11.80 -16.21 -6.19
N SER A 105 -12.25 -15.40 -5.23
CA SER A 105 -13.20 -15.80 -4.18
C SER A 105 -14.63 -15.33 -4.42
N THR A 106 -14.87 -14.27 -5.22
CA THR A 106 -16.24 -13.84 -5.54
C THR A 106 -16.37 -13.17 -6.91
N PRO A 107 -17.30 -13.66 -7.77
CA PRO A 107 -17.49 -13.10 -9.10
C PRO A 107 -18.13 -11.70 -9.09
N LEU A 108 -18.82 -11.30 -8.00
CA LEU A 108 -19.33 -9.94 -7.84
C LEU A 108 -18.23 -8.88 -7.87
N ALA A 109 -16.97 -9.20 -7.55
CA ALA A 109 -15.86 -8.27 -7.65
C ALA A 109 -15.61 -7.78 -9.10
N SER A 110 -16.04 -8.55 -10.11
CA SER A 110 -16.06 -8.07 -11.51
C SER A 110 -17.16 -7.04 -11.80
N SER A 111 -18.11 -6.87 -10.87
CA SER A 111 -19.30 -6.04 -10.91
C SER A 111 -20.33 -6.38 -11.99
N ILE A 112 -21.60 -6.07 -11.69
CA ILE A 112 -22.71 -6.19 -12.63
C ILE A 112 -22.72 -4.96 -13.55
N LEU A 113 -22.84 -5.20 -14.85
CA LEU A 113 -22.91 -4.15 -15.86
C LEU A 113 -24.15 -3.25 -15.61
N PRO A 114 -23.99 -1.92 -15.44
CA PRO A 114 -25.11 -1.02 -15.18
C PRO A 114 -26.18 -1.07 -16.28
N THR A 115 -27.45 -1.02 -15.88
CA THR A 115 -28.59 -0.94 -16.80
C THR A 115 -28.46 0.21 -17.78
N ASP A 116 -28.03 1.38 -17.29
CA ASP A 116 -27.76 2.58 -18.10
C ASP A 116 -26.93 2.24 -19.35
N ALA A 117 -25.83 1.50 -19.18
CA ALA A 117 -24.91 1.11 -20.25
C ALA A 117 -25.51 0.09 -21.24
N LEU A 118 -26.52 -0.67 -20.80
CA LEU A 118 -27.26 -1.62 -21.63
C LEU A 118 -28.46 -1.01 -22.35
N THR A 119 -29.07 0.07 -21.84
CA THR A 119 -30.32 0.63 -22.38
C THR A 119 -30.24 0.98 -23.88
N GLU A 120 -29.11 1.51 -24.34
CA GLU A 120 -28.93 1.83 -25.76
C GLU A 120 -28.72 0.59 -26.65
N SER A 121 -27.97 -0.41 -26.18
CA SER A 121 -27.80 -1.68 -26.90
C SER A 121 -29.08 -2.53 -26.90
N ALA A 122 -29.92 -2.36 -25.88
CA ALA A 122 -31.17 -3.10 -25.70
C ALA A 122 -32.26 -2.77 -26.74
N TYR A 123 -32.19 -1.62 -27.41
CA TYR A 123 -33.09 -1.32 -28.54
C TYR A 123 -32.96 -2.35 -29.67
N SER A 124 -31.77 -2.94 -29.86
CA SER A 124 -31.53 -4.02 -30.83
C SER A 124 -32.12 -5.36 -30.40
N PHE A 125 -32.21 -5.60 -29.08
CA PHE A 125 -32.55 -6.91 -28.49
C PHE A 125 -33.58 -6.78 -27.36
N PRO A 126 -34.82 -6.32 -27.64
CA PRO A 126 -35.86 -6.11 -26.62
C PRO A 126 -36.30 -7.41 -25.93
N SER A 127 -35.98 -8.58 -26.50
CA SER A 127 -36.20 -9.88 -25.89
C SER A 127 -35.29 -10.17 -24.70
N ALA A 128 -34.08 -9.60 -24.65
CA ALA A 128 -33.11 -9.79 -23.57
C ALA A 128 -33.48 -9.07 -22.26
N LEU A 129 -34.40 -8.10 -22.30
CA LEU A 129 -34.92 -7.36 -21.12
C LEU A 129 -36.37 -7.73 -20.76
N LYS A 130 -36.89 -8.86 -21.26
CA LYS A 130 -38.29 -9.27 -21.02
C LYS A 130 -38.58 -9.40 -19.52
N GLY A 131 -39.49 -8.53 -19.04
CA GLY A 131 -39.98 -8.53 -17.66
C GLY A 131 -39.39 -7.46 -16.75
N GLY A 132 -38.57 -6.54 -17.26
CA GLY A 132 -38.00 -5.44 -16.46
C GLY A 132 -36.98 -5.90 -15.40
N LYS A 133 -36.42 -7.10 -15.58
CA LYS A 133 -35.33 -7.63 -14.76
C LYS A 133 -34.00 -7.39 -15.47
N ASN A 134 -32.99 -6.98 -14.70
CA ASN A 134 -31.64 -6.81 -15.20
C ASN A 134 -31.07 -8.19 -15.56
N PRO A 135 -30.35 -8.35 -16.68
CA PRO A 135 -29.79 -9.64 -17.09
C PRO A 135 -28.57 -10.08 -16.25
N ASN A 136 -28.16 -9.26 -15.26
CA ASN A 136 -27.05 -9.50 -14.32
C ASN A 136 -25.74 -9.95 -15.00
N ILE A 137 -25.49 -9.41 -16.20
CA ILE A 137 -24.26 -9.65 -16.98
C ILE A 137 -23.08 -9.04 -16.22
N LEU A 138 -22.01 -9.81 -16.03
CA LEU A 138 -20.78 -9.33 -15.41
C LEU A 138 -19.88 -8.62 -16.43
N LEU A 139 -19.06 -7.68 -15.96
CA LEU A 139 -17.89 -7.25 -16.74
C LEU A 139 -16.82 -8.35 -16.75
N GLN A 140 -15.89 -8.27 -17.71
CA GLN A 140 -14.80 -9.24 -17.78
C GLN A 140 -13.84 -9.07 -16.59
N ALA A 141 -13.79 -10.08 -15.72
CA ALA A 141 -12.85 -10.13 -14.60
C ALA A 141 -11.38 -9.89 -15.05
N PRO A 142 -10.56 -9.24 -14.22
CA PRO A 142 -9.14 -9.06 -14.49
C PRO A 142 -8.38 -10.40 -14.37
N THR A 143 -7.41 -10.64 -15.25
CA THR A 143 -6.53 -11.82 -15.14
C THR A 143 -5.47 -11.61 -14.06
N GLN A 144 -4.87 -12.68 -13.54
CA GLN A 144 -3.78 -12.57 -12.56
C GLN A 144 -2.56 -11.82 -13.12
N GLU A 145 -2.33 -11.88 -14.44
CA GLU A 145 -1.29 -11.14 -15.15
C GLU A 145 -1.63 -9.65 -15.30
N GLU A 146 -2.89 -9.32 -15.64
CA GLU A 146 -3.37 -7.93 -15.66
C GLU A 146 -3.22 -7.28 -14.28
N ILE A 147 -3.62 -7.98 -13.20
CA ILE A 147 -3.40 -7.53 -11.81
C ILE A 147 -1.91 -7.28 -11.57
N ALA A 148 -1.04 -8.25 -11.92
CA ALA A 148 0.41 -8.09 -11.75
C ALA A 148 0.96 -6.84 -12.48
N ASN A 149 0.51 -6.60 -13.70
CA ASN A 149 0.91 -5.44 -14.51
C ASN A 149 0.42 -4.11 -13.90
N TYR A 150 -0.83 -4.05 -13.43
CA TYR A 150 -1.37 -2.84 -12.79
C TYR A 150 -0.69 -2.49 -11.46
N PHE A 151 -0.25 -3.49 -10.68
CA PHE A 151 0.55 -3.25 -9.48
C PHE A 151 2.03 -2.94 -9.82
N GLY A 152 2.57 -3.48 -10.91
CA GLY A 152 3.90 -3.14 -11.42
C GLY A 152 4.04 -1.69 -11.92
N ALA A 153 2.92 -1.03 -12.25
CA ALA A 153 2.88 0.39 -12.60
C ALA A 153 2.92 1.35 -11.38
N ILE A 154 2.72 0.84 -10.16
CA ILE A 154 2.72 1.67 -8.95
C ILE A 154 4.17 1.99 -8.56
N THR A 155 4.45 3.27 -8.29
CA THR A 155 5.77 3.70 -7.82
C THR A 155 5.94 3.42 -6.32
N PRO A 156 6.90 2.57 -5.91
CA PRO A 156 7.11 2.23 -4.50
C PRO A 156 7.84 3.35 -3.76
N LEU A 157 7.30 3.76 -2.61
CA LEU A 157 7.94 4.69 -1.67
C LEU A 157 8.33 4.00 -0.35
N ARG A 158 9.28 4.62 0.37
CA ARG A 158 9.64 4.25 1.76
C ARG A 158 9.12 5.29 2.75
N TYR A 159 8.97 4.88 4.01
CA TYR A 159 8.60 5.82 5.08
C TYR A 159 9.63 6.94 5.25
N SER A 160 9.14 8.13 5.62
CA SER A 160 9.93 9.34 5.88
C SER A 160 10.83 9.78 4.70
N GLN A 161 10.54 9.31 3.48
CA GLN A 161 11.23 9.72 2.26
C GLN A 161 10.38 10.77 1.52
N PRO A 162 10.80 12.04 1.47
CA PRO A 162 10.13 13.05 0.66
C PRO A 162 10.34 12.74 -0.82
N HIS A 163 9.24 12.67 -1.57
CA HIS A 163 9.23 12.41 -3.00
C HIS A 163 8.49 13.53 -3.74
N GLN A 164 9.00 13.92 -4.91
CA GLN A 164 8.30 14.82 -5.82
C GLN A 164 7.62 13.99 -6.89
N PRO A 165 6.27 13.89 -6.88
CA PRO A 165 5.55 13.07 -7.85
C PRO A 165 5.64 13.65 -9.26
N ILE A 166 5.32 12.81 -10.24
CA ILE A 166 5.30 13.15 -11.66
C ILE A 166 3.82 13.40 -12.04
N PRO A 167 3.49 14.48 -12.79
CA PRO A 167 2.13 14.69 -13.28
C PRO A 167 1.74 13.63 -14.32
N SER A 168 0.46 13.24 -14.33
CA SER A 168 -0.14 12.54 -15.47
C SER A 168 -0.07 13.39 -16.75
N SER A 169 -0.08 12.75 -17.91
CA SER A 169 0.11 13.40 -19.22
C SER A 169 -0.92 14.47 -19.59
N PHE A 170 -2.04 14.55 -18.87
CA PHE A 170 -3.15 15.47 -19.07
C PHE A 170 -3.34 16.46 -17.89
N SER A 171 -2.49 16.39 -16.87
CA SER A 171 -2.56 17.27 -15.69
C SER A 171 -1.53 18.42 -15.73
N PRO A 172 -1.78 19.54 -15.04
CA PRO A 172 -0.84 20.65 -14.94
C PRO A 172 0.43 20.27 -14.15
N PRO A 173 1.55 21.01 -14.34
CA PRO A 173 2.79 20.76 -13.61
C PRO A 173 2.64 20.98 -12.10
N LEU A 174 3.26 20.10 -11.30
CA LEU A 174 3.00 19.99 -9.86
C LEU A 174 3.75 21.02 -8.99
N ASN A 175 4.36 22.05 -9.57
CA ASN A 175 4.92 23.24 -8.89
C ASN A 175 5.76 22.99 -7.61
N GLY A 176 6.51 21.88 -7.54
CA GLY A 176 7.35 21.54 -6.39
C GLY A 176 6.61 20.87 -5.22
N LEU A 177 5.37 20.40 -5.44
CA LEU A 177 4.63 19.57 -4.50
C LEU A 177 5.48 18.37 -4.06
N THR A 178 5.47 18.08 -2.76
CA THR A 178 6.22 16.98 -2.15
C THR A 178 5.27 16.11 -1.33
N ILE A 179 5.37 14.79 -1.51
CA ILE A 179 4.63 13.78 -0.74
C ILE A 179 5.60 13.00 0.16
N THR A 180 5.21 12.73 1.40
CA THR A 180 5.97 11.89 2.34
C THR A 180 5.01 10.93 3.04
N ALA A 181 5.33 9.63 3.02
CA ALA A 181 4.57 8.61 3.75
C ALA A 181 5.18 8.37 5.14
N TYR A 182 4.34 8.25 6.17
CA TYR A 182 4.73 7.87 7.54
C TYR A 182 3.96 6.64 8.00
N SER A 183 4.50 5.87 8.96
CA SER A 183 3.80 4.67 9.45
C SER A 183 2.48 5.02 10.15
N ALA A 184 1.38 4.40 9.71
CA ALA A 184 0.05 4.51 10.33
C ALA A 184 -0.19 3.47 11.44
N GLY A 185 0.56 2.36 11.47
CA GLY A 185 0.44 1.30 12.48
C GLY A 185 -0.84 0.44 12.45
N HIS A 186 -1.77 0.67 11.52
CA HIS A 186 -2.99 -0.12 11.34
C HIS A 186 -2.74 -1.41 10.52
N THR A 187 -1.99 -1.30 9.41
CA THR A 187 -1.59 -2.42 8.53
C THR A 187 -0.08 -2.40 8.25
N LEU A 188 0.49 -3.51 7.78
CA LEU A 188 1.88 -3.53 7.30
C LEU A 188 2.02 -2.61 6.07
N GLY A 189 2.98 -1.69 6.11
CA GLY A 189 3.13 -0.62 5.10
C GLY A 189 2.06 0.49 5.15
N GLY A 190 1.06 0.40 6.02
CA GLY A 190 -0.03 1.37 6.12
C GLY A 190 0.48 2.79 6.37
N SER A 191 -0.02 3.78 5.62
CA SER A 191 0.62 5.09 5.51
C SER A 191 -0.27 6.30 5.85
N ILE A 192 0.27 7.17 6.70
CA ILE A 192 -0.18 8.57 6.88
C ILE A 192 0.54 9.40 5.81
N TRP A 193 -0.20 10.13 4.98
CA TRP A 193 0.38 10.98 3.94
C TRP A 193 0.52 12.42 4.42
N HIS A 194 1.74 12.95 4.34
CA HIS A 194 2.02 14.38 4.42
C HIS A 194 2.20 14.92 3.01
N ILE A 195 1.36 15.87 2.62
CA ILE A 195 1.36 16.50 1.31
C ILE A 195 1.70 17.98 1.54
N GLN A 196 2.81 18.42 0.97
CA GLN A 196 3.28 19.80 1.07
C GLN A 196 3.27 20.46 -0.31
N HIS A 197 2.50 21.54 -0.45
CA HIS A 197 2.42 22.35 -1.67
C HIS A 197 2.66 23.82 -1.31
N GLY A 198 3.84 24.34 -1.63
CA GLY A 198 4.27 25.68 -1.20
C GLY A 198 4.27 25.82 0.33
N MET A 199 3.26 26.51 0.86
CA MET A 199 3.06 26.74 2.30
C MET A 199 1.85 25.98 2.87
N GLU A 200 1.11 25.27 2.04
CA GLU A 200 0.01 24.42 2.47
C GLU A 200 0.57 23.06 2.87
N SER A 201 0.30 22.65 4.11
CA SER A 201 0.66 21.34 4.64
C SER A 201 -0.62 20.59 5.00
N VAL A 202 -0.86 19.50 4.30
CA VAL A 202 -2.01 18.61 4.51
C VAL A 202 -1.50 17.31 5.10
N VAL A 203 -2.13 16.86 6.19
CA VAL A 203 -1.88 15.55 6.80
C VAL A 203 -3.13 14.69 6.65
N TYR A 204 -3.05 13.65 5.83
CA TYR A 204 -4.11 12.68 5.62
C TYR A 204 -3.80 11.43 6.45
N ALA A 205 -4.58 11.23 7.52
CA ALA A 205 -4.40 10.19 8.50
C ALA A 205 -5.76 9.55 8.84
N VAL A 206 -6.30 8.80 7.87
CA VAL A 206 -7.60 8.13 8.02
C VAL A 206 -7.47 6.98 9.02
N ASP A 207 -7.01 5.80 8.62
CA ASP A 207 -7.02 4.63 9.50
C ASP A 207 -5.62 4.37 10.10
N TRP A 208 -5.46 4.66 11.40
CA TRP A 208 -4.18 4.60 12.10
C TRP A 208 -4.32 4.15 13.55
N ASN A 209 -3.25 3.59 14.13
CA ASN A 209 -3.23 3.05 15.49
C ASN A 209 -1.99 3.52 16.27
N GLN A 210 -2.17 4.09 17.46
CA GLN A 210 -1.03 4.49 18.31
C GLN A 210 -0.46 3.33 19.14
N ALA A 211 -1.25 2.28 19.39
CA ALA A 211 -0.79 1.13 20.15
C ALA A 211 0.31 0.37 19.39
N ARG A 212 1.24 -0.22 20.13
CA ARG A 212 2.17 -1.20 19.59
C ARG A 212 1.51 -2.57 19.67
N GLU A 213 1.45 -3.27 18.55
CA GLU A 213 0.93 -4.64 18.47
C GLU A 213 2.11 -5.63 18.37
N HIS A 214 1.86 -6.88 17.96
CA HIS A 214 2.93 -7.88 17.91
C HIS A 214 3.81 -7.72 16.68
N VAL A 215 3.20 -7.48 15.53
CA VAL A 215 3.85 -7.35 14.23
C VAL A 215 4.07 -5.89 13.88
N LEU A 216 3.14 -5.00 14.22
CA LEU A 216 3.14 -3.60 13.80
C LEU A 216 3.67 -2.65 14.87
N SER A 217 4.48 -1.69 14.42
CA SER A 217 4.80 -0.49 15.19
C SER A 217 3.61 0.46 15.19
N GLY A 218 3.33 1.10 16.33
CA GLY A 218 2.34 2.18 16.40
C GLY A 218 2.69 3.38 15.51
N ALA A 219 1.68 4.21 15.23
CA ALA A 219 1.73 5.34 14.33
C ALA A 219 2.84 6.34 14.67
N ALA A 220 3.46 6.88 13.62
CA ALA A 220 4.62 7.77 13.68
C ALA A 220 4.30 9.22 14.08
N TRP A 221 3.26 9.43 14.90
CA TRP A 221 2.91 10.75 15.42
C TRP A 221 3.96 11.29 16.40
N LEU A 222 4.48 10.43 17.28
CA LEU A 222 5.40 10.81 18.36
C LEU A 222 6.84 10.40 18.03
N GLY A 223 7.79 11.32 18.24
CA GLY A 223 9.20 11.07 17.95
C GLY A 223 9.85 10.04 18.89
N THR A 224 10.76 9.23 18.36
CA THR A 224 11.52 8.19 19.09
C THR A 224 12.66 8.74 19.98
N GLY A 225 12.81 10.07 20.04
CA GLY A 225 13.82 10.74 20.87
C GLY A 225 13.54 10.66 22.38
N THR A 226 14.51 11.09 23.19
CA THR A 226 14.51 11.03 24.66
C THR A 226 13.38 11.79 25.37
N GLY A 227 12.51 12.48 24.63
CA GLY A 227 11.30 13.12 25.14
C GLY A 227 10.01 12.31 24.97
N GLY A 228 9.93 11.36 24.04
CA GLY A 228 8.82 10.39 23.82
C GLY A 228 7.38 10.93 23.61
N SER A 229 7.17 12.24 23.75
CA SER A 229 5.86 12.90 23.87
C SER A 229 5.72 14.11 22.94
N GLU A 230 6.73 14.39 22.11
CA GLU A 230 6.68 15.46 21.12
C GLU A 230 6.24 14.91 19.76
N VAL A 231 5.28 15.59 19.14
CA VAL A 231 4.83 15.30 17.78
C VAL A 231 5.96 15.55 16.80
N LEU A 232 6.12 14.66 15.83
CA LEU A 232 7.12 14.77 14.76
C LEU A 232 7.04 16.16 14.10
N GLU A 233 8.17 16.84 13.96
CA GLU A 233 8.24 18.24 13.52
C GLU A 233 7.49 18.49 12.20
N GLN A 234 7.62 17.56 11.26
CA GLN A 234 6.99 17.60 9.93
C GLN A 234 5.45 17.46 9.97
N LEU A 235 4.90 16.82 11.01
CA LEU A 235 3.46 16.61 11.20
C LEU A 235 2.84 17.63 12.18
N ARG A 236 3.62 18.60 12.68
CA ARG A 236 3.20 19.56 13.69
C ARG A 236 2.55 20.79 13.04
N ARG A 237 1.38 21.20 13.56
CA ARG A 237 0.61 22.37 13.08
C ARG A 237 0.34 22.40 11.56
N PRO A 238 -0.20 21.31 10.96
CA PRO A 238 -0.58 21.32 9.55
C PRO A 238 -1.70 22.34 9.27
N THR A 239 -1.80 22.76 8.01
CA THR A 239 -2.86 23.65 7.51
C THR A 239 -4.22 22.95 7.61
N ALA A 240 -4.30 21.70 7.17
CA ALA A 240 -5.42 20.82 7.48
C ALA A 240 -4.95 19.42 7.90
N MET A 241 -5.64 18.85 8.87
CA MET A 241 -5.55 17.43 9.21
C MET A 241 -6.87 16.75 8.83
N ILE A 242 -6.80 15.69 8.06
CA ILE A 242 -7.93 14.84 7.67
C ILE A 242 -7.80 13.54 8.46
N CYS A 243 -8.82 13.17 9.24
CA CYS A 243 -8.79 12.03 10.14
C CYS A 243 -10.08 11.20 10.08
N SER A 244 -9.98 9.89 10.29
CA SER A 244 -11.15 9.01 10.41
C SER A 244 -11.88 9.25 11.73
N SER A 245 -13.20 9.06 11.74
CA SER A 245 -14.04 9.04 12.96
C SER A 245 -14.49 7.64 13.38
N LYS A 246 -14.10 6.60 12.62
CA LYS A 246 -14.37 5.18 12.87
C LYS A 246 -13.97 4.79 14.30
N ASN A 247 -14.67 3.80 14.85
CA ASN A 247 -14.46 3.21 16.18
C ASN A 247 -14.55 4.18 17.37
N SER A 248 -14.91 5.46 17.16
CA SER A 248 -15.03 6.42 18.26
C SER A 248 -16.16 6.05 19.24
N GLY A 249 -17.14 5.21 18.85
CA GLY A 249 -18.14 4.61 19.74
C GLY A 249 -17.68 3.39 20.56
N LEU A 250 -16.63 2.68 20.15
CA LEU A 250 -16.21 1.37 20.70
C LEU A 250 -15.45 1.44 22.04
N VAL A 251 -15.36 2.60 22.68
CA VAL A 251 -14.58 2.88 23.91
C VAL A 251 -14.94 1.96 25.09
N LYS A 252 -16.16 1.38 25.11
CA LYS A 252 -16.59 0.40 26.12
C LYS A 252 -15.95 -0.97 25.94
N VAL A 253 -15.59 -1.34 24.71
CA VAL A 253 -15.02 -2.64 24.34
C VAL A 253 -13.49 -2.57 24.22
N ALA A 254 -12.95 -1.39 23.88
CA ALA A 254 -11.51 -1.15 23.76
C ALA A 254 -10.73 -1.53 25.04
N LYS A 255 -9.93 -2.60 24.93
CA LYS A 255 -9.08 -3.16 25.99
C LYS A 255 -7.60 -2.99 25.64
N ALA A 256 -6.74 -2.92 26.65
CA ALA A 256 -5.29 -2.93 26.43
C ALA A 256 -4.88 -4.24 25.70
N PRO A 257 -3.94 -4.21 24.72
CA PRO A 257 -3.63 -5.36 23.86
C PRO A 257 -3.45 -6.67 24.63
N SER A 258 -2.56 -6.72 25.62
CA SER A 258 -2.33 -7.92 26.43
C SER A 258 -3.58 -8.49 27.14
N LYS A 259 -4.62 -7.70 27.41
CA LYS A 259 -5.89 -8.20 27.96
C LYS A 259 -6.81 -8.74 26.86
N ARG A 260 -6.89 -8.04 25.73
CA ARG A 260 -7.60 -8.46 24.52
C ARG A 260 -7.06 -9.82 24.02
N ASP A 261 -5.74 -9.95 23.99
CA ASP A 261 -5.07 -11.13 23.46
C ASP A 261 -5.32 -12.36 24.37
N GLU A 262 -5.31 -12.19 25.70
CA GLU A 262 -5.64 -13.27 26.65
C GLU A 262 -7.13 -13.63 26.62
N GLU A 263 -8.02 -12.67 26.40
CA GLU A 263 -9.46 -12.91 26.21
C GLU A 263 -9.75 -13.74 24.96
N LEU A 264 -9.12 -13.40 23.83
CA LEU A 264 -9.19 -14.22 22.60
C LEU A 264 -8.72 -15.66 22.87
N LEU A 265 -7.56 -15.81 23.51
CA LEU A 265 -6.99 -17.12 23.79
C LEU A 265 -7.82 -17.93 24.80
N SER A 266 -8.40 -17.31 25.83
CA SER A 266 -9.33 -17.97 26.76
C SER A 266 -10.52 -18.55 26.00
N MET A 267 -11.19 -17.72 25.18
CA MET A 267 -12.37 -18.15 24.43
C MET A 267 -12.06 -19.29 23.46
N ILE A 268 -10.88 -19.30 22.84
CA ILE A 268 -10.41 -20.42 22.01
C ILE A 268 -10.20 -21.67 22.86
N ARG A 269 -9.47 -21.58 23.98
CA ARG A 269 -9.22 -22.72 24.89
C ARG A 269 -10.53 -23.33 25.41
N ASP A 270 -11.49 -22.49 25.82
CA ASP A 270 -12.78 -22.90 26.37
C ASP A 270 -13.67 -23.58 25.32
N THR A 271 -13.63 -23.12 24.07
CA THR A 271 -14.39 -23.73 22.96
C THR A 271 -13.77 -25.07 22.54
N VAL A 272 -12.45 -25.12 22.39
CA VAL A 272 -11.71 -26.35 22.07
C VAL A 272 -11.86 -27.40 23.18
N ALA A 273 -11.88 -26.99 24.45
CA ALA A 273 -12.12 -27.90 25.58
C ALA A 273 -13.51 -28.55 25.57
N LYS A 274 -14.52 -27.88 25.01
CA LYS A 274 -15.87 -28.45 24.77
C LYS A 274 -15.93 -29.38 23.54
N GLY A 275 -14.83 -29.48 22.78
CA GLY A 275 -14.76 -30.19 21.49
C GLY A 275 -15.40 -29.40 20.33
N GLY A 276 -15.59 -28.09 20.48
CA GLY A 276 -16.10 -27.21 19.43
C GLY A 276 -15.02 -26.71 18.48
N SER A 277 -15.45 -26.10 17.37
CA SER A 277 -14.59 -25.40 16.42
C SER A 277 -14.76 -23.89 16.51
N VAL A 278 -13.67 -23.14 16.32
CA VAL A 278 -13.67 -21.68 16.31
C VAL A 278 -13.46 -21.15 14.90
N LEU A 279 -14.34 -20.26 14.44
CA LEU A 279 -14.17 -19.45 13.23
C LEU A 279 -13.80 -18.02 13.59
N ILE A 280 -12.74 -17.52 12.99
CA ILE A 280 -12.30 -16.12 13.10
C ILE A 280 -12.27 -15.55 11.68
N PRO A 281 -13.30 -14.80 11.24
CA PRO A 281 -13.23 -14.06 9.99
C PRO A 281 -12.17 -12.96 10.10
N CYS A 282 -11.26 -12.96 9.14
CA CYS A 282 -10.11 -12.06 9.03
C CYS A 282 -10.01 -11.58 7.57
N ASP A 283 -9.21 -10.56 7.31
CA ASP A 283 -8.86 -10.18 5.94
C ASP A 283 -7.81 -11.16 5.36
N SER A 284 -7.46 -11.04 4.08
CA SER A 284 -6.49 -11.96 3.45
C SER A 284 -5.03 -11.48 3.49
N SER A 285 -4.76 -10.22 3.87
CA SER A 285 -3.42 -9.62 3.66
C SER A 285 -2.82 -8.77 4.79
N ALA A 286 -3.61 -8.19 5.70
CA ALA A 286 -3.12 -7.25 6.72
C ALA A 286 -3.38 -7.70 8.18
N ARG A 287 -4.62 -7.66 8.68
CA ARG A 287 -4.93 -7.95 10.11
C ARG A 287 -4.72 -9.43 10.47
N ILE A 288 -4.91 -10.32 9.52
CA ILE A 288 -4.58 -11.76 9.61
C ILE A 288 -3.12 -12.02 10.04
N LEU A 289 -2.19 -11.11 9.75
CA LEU A 289 -0.78 -11.26 10.14
C LEU A 289 -0.58 -11.18 11.66
N GLU A 290 -1.27 -10.25 12.33
CA GLU A 290 -1.23 -10.10 13.79
C GLU A 290 -1.83 -11.31 14.49
N ILE A 291 -3.02 -11.75 14.03
CA ILE A 291 -3.75 -12.86 14.64
C ILE A 291 -3.02 -14.19 14.39
N ALA A 292 -2.53 -14.45 13.17
CA ALA A 292 -1.76 -15.66 12.88
C ALA A 292 -0.44 -15.72 13.66
N TYR A 293 0.27 -14.59 13.79
CA TYR A 293 1.49 -14.55 14.60
C TYR A 293 1.20 -14.79 16.10
N LEU A 294 0.12 -14.21 16.64
CA LEU A 294 -0.35 -14.43 18.01
C LEU A 294 -0.71 -15.91 18.25
N LEU A 295 -1.51 -16.51 17.36
CA LEU A 295 -1.93 -17.90 17.48
C LEU A 295 -0.73 -18.85 17.42
N GLU A 296 0.16 -18.74 16.43
CA GLU A 296 1.35 -19.60 16.33
C GLU A 296 2.26 -19.46 17.57
N LYS A 297 2.45 -18.24 18.08
CA LYS A 297 3.24 -17.97 19.29
C LYS A 297 2.61 -18.60 20.53
N SER A 298 1.29 -18.49 20.68
CA SER A 298 0.56 -19.08 21.80
C SER A 298 0.58 -20.61 21.75
N TRP A 299 0.29 -21.21 20.58
CA TRP A 299 0.37 -22.64 20.32
C TRP A 299 1.75 -23.19 20.69
N HIS A 300 2.83 -22.63 20.12
CA HIS A 300 4.20 -23.08 20.43
C HIS A 300 4.52 -22.96 21.93
N SER A 301 4.05 -21.90 22.60
CA SER A 301 4.30 -21.73 24.04
C SER A 301 3.57 -22.75 24.93
N GLU A 302 2.43 -23.25 24.49
CA GLU A 302 1.60 -24.23 25.22
C GLU A 302 1.90 -25.68 24.82
N THR A 303 2.30 -25.94 23.57
CA THR A 303 2.75 -27.27 23.12
C THR A 303 4.11 -27.63 23.71
N ALA A 304 5.08 -26.70 23.68
CA ALA A 304 6.43 -26.91 24.23
C ALA A 304 6.47 -27.05 25.76
N ARG A 305 5.45 -26.56 26.48
CA ARG A 305 5.29 -26.79 27.92
C ARG A 305 4.70 -28.18 28.16
N SER A 306 5.59 -29.15 28.35
CA SER A 306 5.24 -30.56 28.58
C SER A 306 4.27 -30.76 29.77
N GLU A 307 4.38 -29.94 30.82
CA GLU A 307 3.64 -30.11 32.09
C GLU A 307 2.15 -29.69 32.04
N ASN A 308 1.72 -28.94 31.02
CA ASN A 308 0.32 -28.51 30.89
C ASN A 308 -0.44 -29.38 29.88
N ASN A 309 -1.56 -29.98 30.30
CA ASN A 309 -2.54 -30.59 29.40
C ASN A 309 -3.43 -29.49 28.77
N SER A 310 -2.83 -28.60 27.97
CA SER A 310 -3.57 -27.53 27.29
C SER A 310 -4.54 -28.11 26.25
N PRO A 311 -5.79 -27.63 26.17
CA PRO A 311 -6.73 -28.06 25.14
C PRO A 311 -6.22 -27.79 23.72
N LEU A 312 -5.32 -26.81 23.54
CA LEU A 312 -4.74 -26.47 22.22
C LEU A 312 -3.89 -27.60 21.61
N LYS A 313 -3.37 -28.54 22.43
CA LYS A 313 -2.66 -29.73 21.93
C LYS A 313 -3.57 -30.68 21.14
N ASN A 314 -4.88 -30.63 21.37
CA ASN A 314 -5.87 -31.50 20.73
C ASN A 314 -6.55 -30.85 19.51
N ALA A 315 -6.26 -29.59 19.21
CA ALA A 315 -6.87 -28.86 18.10
C ALA A 315 -5.82 -28.41 17.07
N LYS A 316 -6.20 -28.47 15.80
CA LYS A 316 -5.41 -28.00 14.67
C LYS A 316 -5.80 -26.56 14.33
N ALA A 317 -4.80 -25.72 14.05
CA ALA A 317 -5.03 -24.35 13.58
C ALA A 317 -4.88 -24.29 12.06
N TYR A 318 -5.81 -23.60 11.40
CA TYR A 318 -5.87 -23.45 9.95
C TYR A 318 -5.96 -21.98 9.55
N LEU A 319 -5.33 -21.63 8.43
CA LEU A 319 -5.45 -20.33 7.79
C LEU A 319 -5.91 -20.55 6.34
N ALA A 320 -7.15 -20.18 6.07
CA ALA A 320 -7.82 -20.36 4.78
C ALA A 320 -7.90 -19.04 4.01
N SER A 321 -7.14 -18.91 2.93
CA SER A 321 -7.21 -17.82 1.94
C SER A 321 -6.57 -18.30 0.64
N ARG A 322 -7.14 -17.94 -0.53
CA ARG A 322 -6.63 -18.40 -1.84
C ARG A 322 -5.18 -17.99 -2.10
N THR A 323 -4.67 -16.97 -1.41
CA THR A 323 -3.32 -16.40 -1.62
C THR A 323 -2.43 -16.47 -0.37
N GLY A 324 -2.82 -17.25 0.65
CA GLY A 324 -2.15 -17.29 1.95
C GLY A 324 -0.64 -17.55 1.90
N GLY A 325 -0.18 -18.51 1.09
CA GLY A 325 1.25 -18.82 0.92
C GLY A 325 2.02 -17.71 0.20
N ALA A 326 1.40 -17.04 -0.77
CA ALA A 326 1.98 -15.88 -1.44
C ALA A 326 2.12 -14.69 -0.46
N THR A 327 1.08 -14.39 0.31
CA THR A 327 1.10 -13.37 1.37
C THR A 327 2.23 -13.65 2.37
N MET A 328 2.32 -14.87 2.92
CA MET A 328 3.37 -15.22 3.89
C MET A 328 4.79 -15.24 3.28
N ARG A 329 4.92 -15.44 1.97
CA ARG A 329 6.20 -15.28 1.26
C ARG A 329 6.62 -13.81 1.16
N TYR A 330 5.70 -12.89 0.83
CA TYR A 330 5.99 -11.45 0.79
C TYR A 330 6.32 -10.90 2.19
N VAL A 331 5.53 -11.27 3.19
CA VAL A 331 5.70 -10.82 4.59
C VAL A 331 7.07 -11.19 5.14
N ARG A 332 7.56 -12.42 4.88
CA ARG A 332 8.93 -12.86 5.25
C ARG A 332 10.05 -12.10 4.55
N SER A 333 9.78 -11.41 3.44
CA SER A 333 10.76 -10.59 2.71
C SER A 333 10.76 -9.11 3.10
N MET A 334 9.80 -8.67 3.94
CA MET A 334 9.55 -7.25 4.27
C MET A 334 9.59 -7.00 5.78
N LEU A 335 10.45 -7.74 6.50
CA LEU A 335 10.55 -7.66 7.97
C LEU A 335 11.02 -6.28 8.46
N GLU A 336 11.69 -5.48 7.62
CA GLU A 336 12.11 -4.11 7.97
C GLU A 336 10.94 -3.13 8.15
N TRP A 337 9.72 -3.51 7.75
CA TRP A 337 8.49 -2.73 7.93
C TRP A 337 7.76 -3.03 9.24
N MET A 338 8.24 -4.00 10.01
CA MET A 338 7.61 -4.50 11.24
C MET A 338 8.11 -3.81 12.50
N GLY A 339 7.51 -4.14 13.63
CA GLY A 339 7.97 -3.76 14.96
C GLY A 339 9.37 -4.31 15.26
N GLU A 340 10.18 -3.52 15.97
CA GLU A 340 11.54 -3.90 16.39
C GLU A 340 11.61 -5.26 17.10
N GLY A 341 10.52 -5.70 17.73
CA GLY A 341 10.45 -7.02 18.38
C GLY A 341 10.60 -8.18 17.39
N ILE A 342 9.90 -8.12 16.24
CA ILE A 342 9.98 -9.14 15.19
C ILE A 342 11.35 -9.10 14.51
N VAL A 343 11.87 -7.90 14.24
CA VAL A 343 13.21 -7.73 13.66
C VAL A 343 14.27 -8.38 14.55
N LYS A 344 14.22 -8.15 15.87
CA LYS A 344 15.14 -8.78 16.84
C LYS A 344 14.93 -10.30 16.98
N GLU A 345 13.71 -10.81 16.86
CA GLU A 345 13.43 -12.26 16.81
C GLU A 345 14.08 -12.89 15.57
N PHE A 346 13.95 -12.25 14.40
CA PHE A 346 14.57 -12.71 13.16
C PHE A 346 16.10 -12.61 13.17
N GLU A 347 16.68 -11.50 13.62
CA GLU A 347 18.14 -11.35 13.78
C GLU A 347 18.73 -12.42 14.70
N ALA A 348 18.04 -12.74 15.80
CA ALA A 348 18.43 -13.82 16.71
C ALA A 348 18.32 -15.21 16.05
N ALA A 349 17.30 -15.45 15.23
CA ALA A 349 17.15 -16.70 14.48
C ALA A 349 18.23 -16.87 13.41
N SER A 350 18.48 -15.85 12.58
CA SER A 350 19.50 -15.87 11.54
C SER A 350 20.91 -16.04 12.12
N GLY A 351 21.27 -15.26 13.15
CA GLY A 351 22.59 -15.34 13.78
C GLY A 351 22.85 -16.70 14.46
N ALA A 352 21.81 -17.36 14.95
CA ALA A 352 21.95 -18.70 15.54
C ALA A 352 22.06 -19.81 14.48
N ALA A 353 21.38 -19.67 13.33
CA ALA A 353 21.55 -20.59 12.19
C ALA A 353 22.98 -20.55 11.63
N GLU A 354 23.58 -19.36 11.48
CA GLU A 354 24.98 -19.21 11.10
C GLU A 354 25.95 -19.83 12.14
N GLY A 355 25.64 -19.66 13.43
CA GLY A 355 26.38 -20.27 14.54
C GLY A 355 26.34 -21.80 14.56
N GLN A 356 25.22 -22.41 14.15
CA GLN A 356 25.13 -23.86 13.96
C GLN A 356 25.91 -24.33 12.72
N GLY A 357 25.87 -23.56 11.62
CA GLY A 357 26.68 -23.82 10.42
C GLY A 357 28.18 -23.90 10.70
N GLN A 358 28.72 -23.01 11.53
CA GLN A 358 30.13 -23.08 11.95
C GLN A 358 30.44 -24.22 12.93
N ARG A 359 29.47 -24.63 13.78
CA ARG A 359 29.66 -25.77 14.70
C ARG A 359 29.71 -27.11 13.98
N ASN A 360 28.94 -27.31 12.91
CA ASN A 360 28.99 -28.55 12.11
C ASN A 360 30.34 -28.79 11.41
N VAL A 361 31.20 -27.77 11.27
CA VAL A 361 32.58 -27.91 10.74
C VAL A 361 33.57 -28.41 11.80
N ARG A 362 33.24 -28.29 13.10
CA ARG A 362 34.07 -28.76 14.22
C ARG A 362 33.29 -29.81 15.01
N GLY A 363 33.32 -31.06 14.53
CA GLY A 363 32.52 -32.20 14.99
C GLY A 363 32.62 -32.54 16.48
N ALA A 364 31.98 -31.73 17.32
CA ALA A 364 31.66 -31.98 18.71
C ALA A 364 30.15 -32.29 18.79
N PRO A 365 29.74 -33.35 19.50
CA PRO A 365 28.33 -33.67 19.64
C PRO A 365 27.66 -32.62 20.53
N GLY A 366 26.96 -31.67 19.90
CA GLY A 366 26.07 -30.76 20.60
C GLY A 366 24.91 -31.54 21.21
N ARG A 367 24.55 -31.23 22.46
CA ARG A 367 23.21 -31.56 22.95
C ARG A 367 22.22 -30.84 22.04
N ASP A 368 21.32 -31.61 21.46
CA ASP A 368 20.16 -31.09 20.75
C ASP A 368 19.12 -30.62 21.79
N ASP A 369 19.41 -29.49 22.43
CA ASP A 369 18.41 -28.73 23.18
C ASP A 369 17.44 -28.16 22.13
N GLY A 370 16.43 -28.96 21.76
CA GLY A 370 15.47 -28.76 20.68
C GLY A 370 14.51 -27.56 20.81
N ARG A 371 15.00 -26.42 21.32
CA ARG A 371 14.41 -25.10 21.08
C ARG A 371 14.84 -24.64 19.69
N GLY A 372 14.19 -25.20 18.67
CA GLY A 372 14.30 -24.71 17.29
C GLY A 372 14.07 -23.20 17.27
N ILE A 373 15.05 -22.44 16.81
CA ILE A 373 15.02 -20.99 16.93
C ILE A 373 14.16 -20.45 15.78
N ARG A 374 13.02 -19.87 16.15
CA ARG A 374 11.90 -19.59 15.24
C ARG A 374 12.17 -18.37 14.36
N THR A 375 12.04 -18.55 13.06
CA THR A 375 11.86 -17.44 12.12
C THR A 375 10.41 -16.94 12.16
N PRO A 376 10.16 -15.63 12.30
CA PRO A 376 8.81 -15.06 12.19
C PRO A 376 8.12 -15.44 10.87
N PHE A 377 6.80 -15.70 10.93
CA PHE A 377 5.96 -16.12 9.80
C PHE A 377 6.37 -17.45 9.13
N ASP A 378 7.18 -18.26 9.81
CA ASP A 378 7.28 -19.69 9.56
C ASP A 378 6.34 -20.41 10.54
N PHE A 379 5.22 -20.94 10.02
CA PHE A 379 4.18 -21.57 10.82
C PHE A 379 4.44 -23.07 10.95
N GLN A 380 4.53 -23.55 12.19
CA GLN A 380 4.69 -24.97 12.51
C GLN A 380 3.38 -25.60 12.99
N HIS A 381 2.47 -24.78 13.55
CA HIS A 381 1.19 -25.23 14.10
C HIS A 381 0.00 -24.79 13.24
N ILE A 382 0.10 -23.66 12.51
CA ILE A 382 -0.92 -23.19 11.58
C ILE A 382 -0.72 -23.81 10.18
N THR A 383 -1.72 -24.57 9.71
CA THR A 383 -1.75 -25.15 8.35
C THR A 383 -2.40 -24.19 7.35
N LEU A 384 -1.70 -23.85 6.27
CA LEU A 384 -2.21 -23.00 5.19
C LEU A 384 -3.14 -23.79 4.25
N LEU A 385 -4.31 -23.20 3.90
CA LEU A 385 -5.31 -23.79 3.00
C LEU A 385 -5.69 -22.80 1.88
N GLU A 386 -5.28 -23.10 0.65
CA GLU A 386 -5.51 -22.22 -0.51
C GLU A 386 -6.61 -22.75 -1.47
N LYS A 387 -6.76 -24.08 -1.55
CA LYS A 387 -7.69 -24.75 -2.48
C LYS A 387 -9.04 -25.04 -1.79
N LYS A 388 -10.17 -24.62 -2.42
CA LYS A 388 -11.56 -24.84 -1.95
C LYS A 388 -11.83 -26.30 -1.56
N ALA A 389 -11.35 -27.26 -2.33
CA ALA A 389 -11.47 -28.70 -2.04
C ALA A 389 -10.82 -29.09 -0.69
N ARG A 390 -9.65 -28.53 -0.34
CA ARG A 390 -8.99 -28.78 0.95
C ARG A 390 -9.75 -28.14 2.11
N VAL A 391 -10.32 -26.94 1.91
CA VAL A 391 -11.20 -26.30 2.90
C VAL A 391 -12.47 -27.13 3.14
N THR A 392 -13.10 -27.66 2.09
CA THR A 392 -14.27 -28.57 2.24
C THR A 392 -13.89 -29.88 2.94
N ARG A 393 -12.76 -30.51 2.57
CA ARG A 393 -12.25 -31.72 3.25
C ARG A 393 -11.96 -31.46 4.72
N MET A 394 -11.41 -30.29 5.04
CA MET A 394 -11.27 -29.82 6.42
C MET A 394 -12.66 -29.72 7.06
N LEU A 395 -13.57 -28.86 6.59
CA LEU A 395 -14.90 -28.61 7.19
C LEU A 395 -15.72 -29.88 7.45
N ASN A 396 -15.54 -30.96 6.66
CA ASN A 396 -16.21 -32.25 6.84
C ASN A 396 -15.62 -33.15 7.94
N ALA A 397 -14.41 -32.90 8.43
CA ALA A 397 -13.84 -33.63 9.55
C ALA A 397 -14.53 -33.25 10.88
N THR A 398 -14.47 -34.11 11.90
CA THR A 398 -15.14 -33.90 13.21
C THR A 398 -14.22 -33.47 14.35
N GLU A 399 -12.94 -33.20 14.09
CA GLU A 399 -11.96 -32.75 15.10
C GLU A 399 -12.18 -31.29 15.53
N PRO A 400 -11.86 -30.89 16.78
CA PRO A 400 -11.86 -29.49 17.19
C PRO A 400 -10.72 -28.73 16.50
N ARG A 401 -10.96 -27.47 16.14
CA ARG A 401 -10.02 -26.66 15.35
C ARG A 401 -10.24 -25.16 15.54
N VAL A 402 -9.26 -24.39 15.08
CA VAL A 402 -9.39 -22.94 14.90
C VAL A 402 -9.13 -22.59 13.44
N ILE A 403 -10.02 -21.82 12.83
CA ILE A 403 -9.94 -21.41 11.43
C ILE A 403 -9.87 -19.88 11.37
N LEU A 404 -8.75 -19.37 10.88
CA LEU A 404 -8.68 -18.02 10.32
C LEU A 404 -9.14 -18.12 8.86
N ALA A 405 -10.11 -17.32 8.42
CA ALA A 405 -10.58 -17.37 7.04
C ALA A 405 -10.84 -15.98 6.45
N SER A 406 -10.45 -15.76 5.19
CA SER A 406 -10.88 -14.59 4.42
C SER A 406 -12.35 -14.73 4.01
N ASP A 407 -13.22 -13.72 4.08
CA ASP A 407 -13.01 -12.31 4.49
C ASP A 407 -13.68 -11.93 5.84
N THR A 408 -13.37 -10.75 6.39
CA THR A 408 -13.96 -10.19 7.63
C THR A 408 -15.47 -10.01 7.54
N SER A 409 -15.96 -9.64 6.35
CA SER A 409 -17.38 -9.37 6.09
C SER A 409 -18.30 -10.59 6.19
N LEU A 410 -17.75 -11.81 6.07
CA LEU A 410 -18.47 -13.08 5.84
C LEU A 410 -19.28 -13.12 4.52
N GLU A 411 -19.09 -12.14 3.64
CA GLU A 411 -19.84 -12.05 2.37
C GLU A 411 -19.11 -12.67 1.17
N TRP A 412 -17.82 -12.92 1.30
CA TRP A 412 -17.00 -13.60 0.29
C TRP A 412 -15.87 -14.40 0.96
N GLY A 413 -15.20 -15.23 0.16
CA GLY A 413 -14.08 -16.06 0.61
C GLY A 413 -14.50 -17.29 1.41
N PHE A 414 -13.51 -17.96 2.00
CA PHE A 414 -13.70 -19.19 2.78
C PHE A 414 -14.39 -18.98 4.13
N SER A 415 -14.48 -17.75 4.64
CA SER A 415 -15.20 -17.45 5.88
C SER A 415 -16.71 -17.66 5.70
N LYS A 416 -17.24 -17.32 4.52
CA LYS A 416 -18.63 -17.61 4.07
C LYS A 416 -18.92 -19.11 3.97
N ASP A 417 -17.98 -19.88 3.45
CA ASP A 417 -18.12 -21.34 3.38
C ASP A 417 -17.99 -22.01 4.76
N ALA A 418 -17.11 -21.48 5.62
CA ALA A 418 -16.94 -21.97 6.99
C ALA A 418 -18.16 -21.68 7.86
N ILE A 419 -18.74 -20.47 7.83
CA ILE A 419 -19.93 -20.15 8.63
C ILE A 419 -21.13 -21.00 8.22
N ARG A 420 -21.32 -21.29 6.92
CA ARG A 420 -22.41 -22.16 6.44
C ARG A 420 -22.35 -23.56 7.07
N SER A 421 -21.15 -24.13 7.25
CA SER A 421 -20.97 -25.43 7.90
C SER A 421 -21.06 -25.34 9.44
N LEU A 422 -20.40 -24.34 10.03
CA LEU A 422 -20.19 -24.27 11.48
C LEU A 422 -21.38 -23.70 12.26
N ALA A 423 -22.27 -22.92 11.63
CA ALA A 423 -23.38 -22.25 12.32
C ALA A 423 -24.42 -23.20 12.93
N SER A 424 -24.50 -24.45 12.44
CA SER A 424 -25.53 -25.43 12.87
C SER A 424 -25.23 -26.15 14.20
N ASP A 425 -24.02 -26.04 14.75
CA ASP A 425 -23.61 -26.70 16.00
C ASP A 425 -23.41 -25.68 17.13
N GLU A 426 -24.09 -25.92 18.25
CA GLU A 426 -24.07 -25.13 19.49
C GLU A 426 -22.69 -25.07 20.16
N LYS A 427 -21.81 -26.01 19.87
CA LYS A 427 -20.44 -26.04 20.39
C LYS A 427 -19.50 -25.08 19.68
N ASN A 428 -19.84 -24.62 18.48
CA ASN A 428 -18.95 -23.78 17.68
C ASN A 428 -19.03 -22.32 18.12
N LEU A 429 -17.92 -21.60 17.96
CA LEU A 429 -17.79 -20.18 18.29
C LEU A 429 -17.34 -19.39 17.06
N VAL A 430 -18.01 -18.27 16.81
CA VAL A 430 -17.59 -17.26 15.82
C VAL A 430 -17.05 -16.05 16.56
N ILE A 431 -15.79 -15.68 16.32
CA ILE A 431 -15.15 -14.52 16.97
C ILE A 431 -14.95 -13.42 15.93
N LEU A 432 -15.82 -12.41 15.96
CA LEU A 432 -15.72 -11.23 15.11
C LEU A 432 -14.55 -10.35 15.56
N THR A 433 -13.69 -9.98 14.62
CA THR A 433 -12.41 -9.28 14.88
C THR A 433 -12.49 -7.77 14.67
N GLU A 434 -13.46 -7.29 13.90
CA GLU A 434 -13.69 -5.89 13.59
C GLU A 434 -15.19 -5.60 13.36
N ARG A 435 -15.56 -4.32 13.37
CA ARG A 435 -16.93 -3.89 13.05
C ARG A 435 -17.02 -3.68 11.53
N VAL A 436 -17.58 -4.67 10.85
CA VAL A 436 -17.89 -4.61 9.42
C VAL A 436 -18.91 -3.49 9.13
N GLY A 437 -18.78 -2.84 7.98
CA GLY A 437 -19.75 -1.86 7.48
C GLY A 437 -21.08 -2.47 7.03
N GLU A 438 -22.02 -1.63 6.59
CA GLU A 438 -23.25 -2.09 5.93
C GLU A 438 -23.04 -2.23 4.42
N LEU A 439 -23.62 -3.29 3.82
CA LEU A 439 -23.55 -3.53 2.37
C LEU A 439 -24.32 -2.48 1.55
N GLY A 440 -25.35 -1.88 2.15
CA GLY A 440 -26.15 -0.83 1.53
C GLY A 440 -27.31 -0.40 2.43
N THR A 441 -28.11 0.56 1.95
CA THR A 441 -29.21 1.19 2.70
C THR A 441 -30.44 0.32 2.95
N GLN A 442 -30.49 -0.92 2.47
CA GLN A 442 -31.66 -1.80 2.61
C GLN A 442 -31.36 -3.22 3.14
N GLU A 443 -30.14 -3.74 2.98
CA GLU A 443 -29.76 -5.06 3.45
C GLU A 443 -28.47 -4.99 4.28
N LYS A 444 -28.51 -5.57 5.49
CA LYS A 444 -27.33 -5.72 6.35
C LYS A 444 -26.57 -6.98 5.93
N GLY A 445 -25.27 -6.83 5.66
CA GLY A 445 -24.40 -7.98 5.42
C GLY A 445 -24.28 -8.87 6.67
N LEU A 446 -23.94 -10.13 6.48
CA LEU A 446 -23.88 -11.14 7.54
C LEU A 446 -22.98 -10.70 8.70
N GLY A 447 -21.76 -10.22 8.45
CA GLY A 447 -20.87 -9.72 9.49
C GLY A 447 -21.46 -8.59 10.34
N ARG A 448 -22.18 -7.63 9.72
CA ARG A 448 -22.86 -6.54 10.43
C ARG A 448 -24.01 -7.08 11.29
N TYR A 449 -24.82 -8.00 10.75
CA TYR A 449 -25.95 -8.60 11.45
C TYR A 449 -25.51 -9.40 12.70
N LEU A 450 -24.46 -10.21 12.58
CA LEU A 450 -23.90 -10.96 13.71
C LEU A 450 -23.30 -10.01 14.78
N TRP A 451 -22.67 -8.90 14.36
CA TRP A 451 -22.16 -7.89 15.29
C TRP A 451 -23.29 -7.14 16.02
N ASP A 452 -24.36 -6.76 15.31
CA ASP A 452 -25.52 -6.09 15.92
C ASP A 452 -26.20 -7.02 16.95
N LEU A 453 -26.41 -8.29 16.61
CA LEU A 453 -26.96 -9.30 17.54
C LEU A 453 -26.09 -9.47 18.80
N TRP A 454 -24.77 -9.51 18.65
CA TRP A 454 -23.85 -9.56 19.79
C TRP A 454 -23.95 -8.29 20.64
N ASN A 455 -23.93 -7.11 20.01
CA ASN A 455 -23.97 -5.82 20.69
C ASN A 455 -25.29 -5.60 21.46
N GLU A 456 -26.44 -5.95 20.87
CA GLU A 456 -27.75 -5.88 21.53
C GLU A 456 -27.81 -6.77 22.79
N ARG A 457 -27.33 -8.02 22.72
CA ARG A 457 -27.37 -8.93 23.88
C ARG A 457 -26.32 -8.60 24.92
N SER A 458 -25.15 -8.11 24.51
CA SER A 458 -24.07 -7.63 25.39
C SER A 458 -24.46 -6.37 26.18
N VAL A 459 -25.27 -5.47 25.59
CA VAL A 459 -25.82 -4.31 26.30
C VAL A 459 -26.95 -4.70 27.27
N ASN A 460 -27.76 -5.72 26.92
CA ASN A 460 -28.89 -6.16 27.74
C ASN A 460 -28.51 -7.05 28.93
N SER A 461 -27.32 -7.67 28.95
CA SER A 461 -26.91 -8.61 30.00
C SER A 461 -26.59 -7.95 31.36
N GLY A 462 -26.38 -6.63 31.39
CA GLY A 462 -26.67 -5.75 32.55
C GLY A 462 -25.92 -5.95 33.88
N ASP A 463 -25.10 -6.99 34.04
CA ASP A 463 -24.43 -7.34 35.29
C ASP A 463 -22.94 -6.96 35.28
N ASP A 464 -22.42 -6.57 36.44
CA ASP A 464 -21.04 -6.04 36.62
C ASP A 464 -19.98 -7.17 36.66
N SER A 465 -20.36 -8.36 36.20
CA SER A 465 -19.53 -9.57 36.07
C SER A 465 -19.08 -9.78 34.62
N LEU A 466 -17.78 -9.84 34.40
CA LEU A 466 -17.09 -9.81 33.10
C LEU A 466 -17.24 -11.08 32.22
N ASP A 467 -18.21 -11.97 32.50
CA ASP A 467 -18.15 -13.40 32.15
C ASP A 467 -19.13 -13.89 31.06
N SER A 468 -19.82 -13.00 30.32
CA SER A 468 -20.59 -13.38 29.11
C SER A 468 -20.11 -12.66 27.84
N THR A 469 -18.82 -12.78 27.55
CA THR A 469 -18.23 -12.35 26.26
C THR A 469 -18.80 -13.15 25.07
N MET A 470 -19.12 -14.41 25.31
CA MET A 470 -19.83 -15.30 24.39
C MET A 470 -21.35 -15.14 24.54
N VAL A 471 -22.02 -14.88 23.43
CA VAL A 471 -23.47 -14.81 23.30
C VAL A 471 -23.95 -16.06 22.54
N ASP A 472 -24.84 -16.85 23.13
CA ASP A 472 -25.55 -17.90 22.40
C ASP A 472 -26.60 -17.27 21.47
N VAL A 473 -26.56 -17.60 20.18
CA VAL A 473 -27.46 -17.04 19.14
C VAL A 473 -28.53 -18.05 18.68
N SER A 474 -28.64 -19.19 19.38
CA SER A 474 -29.64 -20.24 19.15
C SER A 474 -31.04 -19.72 18.80
N GLY A 475 -31.57 -20.23 17.68
CA GLY A 475 -32.92 -19.95 17.19
C GLY A 475 -33.06 -18.68 16.33
N GLN A 476 -31.99 -17.93 16.09
CA GLN A 476 -32.00 -16.86 15.08
C GLN A 476 -31.82 -17.43 13.67
N GLN A 477 -32.32 -16.71 12.67
CA GLN A 477 -32.11 -17.03 11.26
C GLN A 477 -31.25 -15.94 10.61
N ALA A 478 -30.40 -16.33 9.67
CA ALA A 478 -29.61 -15.42 8.84
C ALA A 478 -29.76 -15.78 7.37
N SER A 479 -29.95 -14.79 6.51
CA SER A 479 -29.91 -14.95 5.06
C SER A 479 -28.47 -14.90 4.56
N ILE A 480 -28.05 -15.90 3.79
CA ILE A 480 -26.77 -15.94 3.09
C ILE A 480 -27.04 -15.87 1.59
N SER A 481 -26.45 -14.88 0.92
CA SER A 481 -26.39 -14.82 -0.54
C SER A 481 -25.37 -15.84 -1.06
N THR A 482 -25.80 -16.74 -1.96
CA THR A 482 -24.89 -17.60 -2.72
C THR A 482 -24.86 -17.11 -4.16
N VAL A 483 -23.66 -16.80 -4.65
CA VAL A 483 -23.45 -16.22 -5.97
C VAL A 483 -22.81 -17.26 -6.87
N ARG A 484 -23.42 -17.54 -8.02
CA ARG A 484 -22.88 -18.45 -9.04
C ARG A 484 -22.87 -17.79 -10.41
N THR A 485 -21.84 -18.08 -11.18
CA THR A 485 -21.68 -17.67 -12.58
C THR A 485 -22.27 -18.70 -13.53
N VAL A 486 -22.98 -18.22 -14.55
CA VAL A 486 -23.49 -19.03 -15.66
C VAL A 486 -23.10 -18.34 -16.98
N ALA A 487 -22.86 -19.11 -18.04
CA ALA A 487 -22.61 -18.55 -19.37
C ALA A 487 -23.80 -17.70 -19.85
N LEU A 488 -23.54 -16.70 -20.70
CA LEU A 488 -24.60 -15.98 -21.41
C LEU A 488 -25.29 -16.88 -22.44
N GLU A 489 -26.61 -16.78 -22.54
CA GLU A 489 -27.42 -17.63 -23.43
C GLU A 489 -28.37 -16.79 -24.31
N GLY A 490 -28.58 -17.23 -25.55
CA GLY A 490 -29.51 -16.60 -26.49
C GLY A 490 -29.17 -15.13 -26.79
N ASP A 491 -30.18 -14.25 -26.64
CA ASP A 491 -30.09 -12.83 -26.99
C ASP A 491 -29.16 -12.00 -26.08
N GLU A 492 -28.69 -12.57 -24.96
CA GLU A 492 -27.72 -11.93 -24.05
C GLU A 492 -26.32 -11.81 -24.68
N VAL A 493 -25.91 -12.79 -25.50
CA VAL A 493 -24.59 -12.82 -26.15
C VAL A 493 -24.41 -11.66 -27.14
N PRO A 494 -25.29 -11.43 -28.14
CA PRO A 494 -25.12 -10.31 -29.07
C PRO A 494 -25.31 -8.94 -28.40
N LEU A 495 -26.11 -8.86 -27.32
CA LEU A 495 -26.23 -7.65 -26.50
C LEU A 495 -24.87 -7.26 -25.87
N TYR A 496 -24.18 -8.24 -25.26
CA TYR A 496 -22.85 -8.03 -24.69
C TYR A 496 -21.78 -7.74 -25.75
N GLN A 497 -21.85 -8.38 -26.93
CA GLN A 497 -20.95 -8.07 -28.04
C GLN A 497 -21.11 -6.63 -28.55
N GLN A 498 -22.35 -6.11 -28.66
CA GLN A 498 -22.59 -4.70 -29.01
C GLN A 498 -22.03 -3.75 -27.95
N PHE A 499 -22.19 -4.07 -26.66
CA PHE A 499 -21.59 -3.30 -25.57
C PHE A 499 -20.06 -3.24 -25.69
N LEU A 500 -19.37 -4.37 -25.88
CA LEU A 500 -17.91 -4.40 -26.06
C LEU A 500 -17.45 -3.62 -27.31
N ALA A 501 -18.18 -3.74 -28.43
CA ALA A 501 -17.87 -2.98 -29.64
C ALA A 501 -17.95 -1.47 -29.41
N ARG A 502 -19.00 -1.00 -28.71
CA ARG A 502 -19.16 0.40 -28.28
C ARG A 502 -18.04 0.85 -27.35
N GLN A 503 -17.69 0.04 -26.35
CA GLN A 503 -16.61 0.37 -25.40
C GLN A 503 -15.26 0.54 -26.12
N ARG A 504 -14.95 -0.32 -27.10
CA ARG A 504 -13.76 -0.19 -27.96
C ARG A 504 -13.79 1.08 -28.82
N GLN A 505 -14.94 1.43 -29.41
CA GLN A 505 -15.10 2.67 -30.20
C GLN A 505 -14.87 3.92 -29.33
N LEU A 506 -15.44 3.96 -28.12
CA LEU A 506 -15.22 5.05 -27.17
C LEU A 506 -13.75 5.14 -26.74
N HIS A 507 -13.13 4.00 -26.42
CA HIS A 507 -11.72 3.96 -26.02
C HIS A 507 -10.80 4.47 -27.14
N ASN A 508 -11.01 4.01 -28.39
CA ASN A 508 -10.26 4.48 -29.56
C ASN A 508 -10.46 5.98 -29.85
N THR A 509 -11.66 6.52 -29.57
CA THR A 509 -11.94 7.95 -29.74
C THR A 509 -11.26 8.79 -28.66
N MET A 510 -11.22 8.30 -27.41
CA MET A 510 -10.60 8.99 -26.27
C MET A 510 -9.06 8.91 -26.24
N THR A 511 -8.44 7.87 -26.79
CA THR A 511 -6.97 7.74 -26.79
C THR A 511 -6.28 8.67 -27.77
N GLY A 512 -7.01 9.25 -28.73
CA GLY A 512 -6.52 10.30 -29.62
C GLY A 512 -5.39 9.86 -30.56
N ASP A 513 -5.20 8.55 -30.78
CA ASP A 513 -4.15 8.04 -31.65
C ASP A 513 -4.56 8.24 -33.11
N GLY A 514 -4.08 9.35 -33.68
CA GLY A 514 -4.45 9.87 -34.99
C GLY A 514 -3.91 9.05 -36.16
N GLY A 515 -4.42 7.83 -36.33
CA GLY A 515 -4.44 7.11 -37.60
C GLY A 515 -3.18 6.31 -37.96
N THR A 516 -3.17 5.04 -37.53
CA THR A 516 -2.70 3.93 -38.37
C THR A 516 -3.55 2.67 -38.13
N THR A 517 -3.57 1.77 -39.11
CA THR A 517 -4.18 0.42 -39.06
C THR A 517 -5.64 0.35 -38.61
N LEU A 518 -6.54 0.59 -39.57
CA LEU A 518 -7.88 0.00 -39.57
C LEU A 518 -7.76 -1.52 -39.83
N GLU A 519 -7.41 -2.31 -38.81
CA GLU A 519 -7.44 -3.76 -38.93
C GLU A 519 -8.88 -4.24 -39.11
N THR A 520 -9.19 -4.73 -40.31
CA THR A 520 -10.46 -5.37 -40.64
C THR A 520 -10.59 -6.66 -39.83
N SER A 521 -11.30 -6.58 -38.70
CA SER A 521 -11.58 -7.73 -37.83
C SER A 521 -12.55 -8.71 -38.49
N ALA A 522 -12.01 -9.59 -39.34
CA ALA A 522 -12.72 -10.70 -39.97
C ALA A 522 -11.97 -12.01 -39.71
N ASP A 523 -11.63 -12.28 -38.44
CA ASP A 523 -11.04 -13.55 -37.98
C ASP A 523 -11.18 -13.74 -36.45
N VAL A 524 -12.41 -13.68 -35.94
CA VAL A 524 -12.77 -14.28 -34.62
C VAL A 524 -14.19 -14.88 -34.71
N VAL A 525 -14.37 -15.81 -35.63
CA VAL A 525 -15.45 -16.79 -35.57
C VAL A 525 -14.91 -18.16 -35.98
N ASP A 526 -15.14 -19.11 -35.07
CA ASP A 526 -15.00 -20.56 -35.18
C ASP A 526 -13.67 -21.19 -34.73
N ASP A 527 -13.68 -21.64 -33.48
CA ASP A 527 -12.85 -22.76 -33.02
C ASP A 527 -13.72 -23.74 -32.21
N ARG A 528 -14.61 -24.48 -32.91
CA ARG A 528 -15.12 -25.77 -32.41
C ARG A 528 -15.51 -26.75 -33.52
N SER A 529 -14.57 -27.67 -33.76
CA SER A 529 -14.76 -29.04 -34.30
C SER A 529 -14.82 -29.25 -35.82
N SER A 530 -13.75 -29.92 -36.29
CA SER A 530 -13.59 -30.64 -37.55
C SER A 530 -14.82 -31.32 -38.17
N THR A 531 -15.00 -31.21 -39.50
CA THR A 531 -14.73 -32.31 -40.48
C THR A 531 -15.13 -31.97 -41.93
N THR A 532 -14.44 -32.58 -42.89
CA THR A 532 -14.82 -32.80 -44.31
C THR A 532 -14.97 -31.60 -45.28
N SER A 533 -14.52 -31.83 -46.51
CA SER A 533 -14.54 -30.94 -47.67
C SER A 533 -15.94 -30.72 -48.26
N GLU A 534 -16.19 -29.58 -48.93
CA GLU A 534 -16.33 -29.53 -50.40
C GLU A 534 -16.44 -28.09 -50.96
N SER A 535 -16.33 -27.97 -52.29
CA SER A 535 -16.14 -26.73 -53.06
C SER A 535 -17.43 -25.95 -53.37
N SER A 536 -17.30 -24.62 -53.59
CA SER A 536 -18.01 -23.88 -54.65
C SER A 536 -17.39 -22.50 -54.89
N GLU A 537 -17.27 -22.08 -56.15
CA GLU A 537 -16.84 -20.74 -56.59
C GLU A 537 -18.03 -20.00 -57.19
N GLU A 538 -18.18 -18.68 -56.97
CA GLU A 538 -18.51 -17.73 -58.06
C GLU A 538 -18.42 -16.23 -57.68
N SER A 539 -18.14 -15.42 -58.71
CA SER A 539 -18.64 -14.04 -58.93
C SER A 539 -18.10 -12.82 -58.16
N ALA A 540 -16.96 -12.33 -58.68
CA ALA A 540 -16.82 -11.07 -59.43
C ALA A 540 -16.87 -9.65 -58.77
N ASP A 541 -15.78 -8.91 -59.07
CA ASP A 541 -15.65 -7.48 -59.37
C ASP A 541 -15.74 -6.38 -58.29
N GLY A 542 -14.58 -5.77 -58.03
CA GLY A 542 -14.39 -4.49 -57.32
C GLY A 542 -12.92 -4.05 -57.36
N HIS A 543 -12.49 -3.37 -58.42
CA HIS A 543 -11.08 -2.98 -58.63
C HIS A 543 -10.65 -1.81 -57.72
N GLY A 544 -9.61 -2.02 -56.89
CA GLY A 544 -9.00 -0.97 -56.07
C GLY A 544 -7.59 -1.28 -55.56
N GLY A 545 -6.55 -0.83 -56.30
CA GLY A 545 -5.24 -0.47 -55.75
C GLY A 545 -4.41 -1.52 -54.97
N LYS A 546 -3.94 -2.61 -55.60
CA LYS A 546 -2.88 -3.46 -55.03
C LYS A 546 -1.48 -2.97 -55.41
N ILE A 547 -0.81 -2.29 -54.48
CA ILE A 547 0.64 -2.04 -54.52
C ILE A 547 1.35 -3.06 -53.62
N LEU A 548 2.33 -3.77 -54.20
CA LEU A 548 3.36 -4.58 -53.51
C LEU A 548 2.91 -5.56 -52.41
N ASN A 549 2.25 -6.65 -52.81
CA ASN A 549 2.34 -7.92 -52.07
C ASN A 549 2.26 -9.13 -53.02
N THR A 550 3.28 -9.26 -53.89
CA THR A 550 3.35 -10.25 -54.98
C THR A 550 4.02 -11.58 -54.60
N THR A 551 4.43 -11.76 -53.35
CA THR A 551 5.07 -12.98 -52.85
C THR A 551 4.07 -14.09 -52.46
N ALA A 552 2.84 -13.74 -52.08
CA ALA A 552 1.82 -14.72 -51.69
C ALA A 552 1.06 -15.33 -52.88
N ALA A 553 0.79 -14.55 -53.93
CA ALA A 553 -0.10 -14.94 -55.03
C ALA A 553 0.50 -15.92 -56.08
N LEU A 554 1.78 -16.28 -55.96
CA LEU A 554 2.51 -17.07 -56.99
C LEU A 554 2.80 -18.52 -56.61
N GLN A 555 2.41 -19.00 -55.42
CA GLN A 555 2.62 -20.41 -55.04
C GLN A 555 1.78 -21.40 -55.87
N HIS A 556 0.68 -20.95 -56.47
CA HIS A 556 -0.19 -21.77 -57.33
C HIS A 556 0.23 -21.84 -58.81
N ALA A 557 1.27 -21.10 -59.24
CA ALA A 557 1.73 -21.07 -60.63
C ALA A 557 2.98 -21.93 -60.88
N ARG A 558 3.00 -23.19 -60.41
CA ARG A 558 4.20 -24.06 -60.51
C ARG A 558 4.51 -24.58 -61.92
N ASN A 559 3.57 -24.54 -62.86
CA ASN A 559 3.69 -25.16 -64.20
C ASN A 559 3.47 -24.17 -65.39
N LYS A 560 4.25 -23.08 -65.45
CA LYS A 560 4.49 -22.37 -66.74
C LYS A 560 6.00 -22.26 -66.99
N LEU A 561 6.49 -23.16 -67.84
CA LEU A 561 7.89 -23.25 -68.25
C LEU A 561 8.12 -22.35 -69.48
N GLY A 562 8.75 -21.19 -69.29
CA GLY A 562 9.11 -20.28 -70.39
C GLY A 562 8.73 -18.82 -70.17
N LEU A 563 9.28 -18.18 -69.13
CA LEU A 563 9.34 -16.72 -69.03
C LEU A 563 10.71 -16.22 -69.50
N THR A 564 10.75 -15.01 -70.04
CA THR A 564 11.98 -14.38 -70.56
C THR A 564 12.82 -13.75 -69.43
N ASP A 565 14.12 -13.57 -69.68
CA ASP A 565 15.06 -13.04 -68.68
C ASP A 565 14.68 -11.64 -68.16
N ALA A 566 13.96 -10.84 -68.96
CA ALA A 566 13.44 -9.52 -68.55
C ALA A 566 12.24 -9.62 -67.58
N GLU A 567 11.42 -10.66 -67.68
CA GLU A 567 10.24 -10.88 -66.83
C GLU A 567 10.60 -11.50 -65.48
N LEU A 568 11.74 -12.20 -65.37
CA LEU A 568 12.21 -12.72 -64.07
C LEU A 568 12.73 -11.62 -63.13
N GLY A 569 13.27 -10.53 -63.68
CA GLY A 569 13.85 -9.43 -62.91
C GLY A 569 14.84 -9.93 -61.84
N VAL A 570 14.71 -9.41 -60.61
CA VAL A 570 15.58 -9.77 -59.47
C VAL A 570 15.53 -11.27 -59.11
N ASN A 571 14.44 -11.99 -59.47
CA ASN A 571 14.34 -13.44 -59.21
C ASN A 571 15.31 -14.28 -60.05
N ILE A 572 16.03 -13.71 -61.02
CA ILE A 572 17.04 -14.43 -61.80
C ILE A 572 18.17 -14.97 -60.89
N LEU A 573 18.49 -14.25 -59.80
CA LEU A 573 19.47 -14.63 -58.77
C LEU A 573 19.01 -15.82 -57.92
N ILE A 574 17.69 -16.04 -57.81
CA ILE A 574 17.09 -17.11 -57.00
C ILE A 574 16.80 -18.36 -57.86
N ARG A 575 16.39 -18.16 -59.12
CA ARG A 575 15.90 -19.24 -60.00
C ARG A 575 16.92 -19.78 -60.99
N ARG A 576 17.93 -19.00 -61.40
CA ARG A 576 18.95 -19.46 -62.35
C ARG A 576 20.12 -20.10 -61.60
N LYS A 577 20.47 -21.35 -61.93
CA LYS A 577 21.63 -22.02 -61.33
C LYS A 577 22.93 -21.31 -61.74
N ASN A 578 23.85 -21.18 -60.80
CA ASN A 578 25.22 -20.64 -60.96
C ASN A 578 25.33 -19.12 -61.21
N VAL A 579 24.42 -18.32 -60.66
CA VAL A 579 24.60 -16.86 -60.54
C VAL A 579 24.59 -16.49 -59.05
N TYR A 580 25.71 -15.97 -58.54
CA TYR A 580 25.87 -15.54 -57.15
C TYR A 580 26.70 -14.24 -57.12
N ASP A 581 26.39 -13.36 -56.18
CA ASP A 581 26.98 -12.03 -56.00
C ASP A 581 28.08 -11.98 -54.93
N TYR A 582 28.24 -13.02 -54.11
CA TYR A 582 29.34 -13.19 -53.16
C TYR A 582 29.87 -14.63 -53.11
N GLU A 583 31.00 -14.86 -52.42
CA GLU A 583 31.64 -16.18 -52.38
C GLU A 583 30.92 -17.17 -51.45
N VAL A 584 30.36 -18.23 -52.03
CA VAL A 584 29.44 -19.18 -51.35
C VAL A 584 30.04 -20.58 -51.12
N ARG A 585 31.36 -20.73 -51.26
CA ARG A 585 32.07 -21.99 -50.96
C ARG A 585 32.07 -22.26 -49.44
N GLY A 586 31.94 -23.52 -49.04
CA GLY A 586 31.90 -23.97 -47.64
C GLY A 586 30.56 -23.79 -46.91
N LYS A 587 29.80 -22.72 -47.17
CA LYS A 587 28.56 -22.40 -46.43
C LYS A 587 27.39 -23.34 -46.79
N LYS A 588 26.50 -23.60 -45.82
CA LYS A 588 25.30 -24.47 -45.94
C LYS A 588 24.03 -23.72 -45.49
N GLY A 589 22.87 -24.14 -45.98
CA GLY A 589 21.57 -23.60 -45.56
C GLY A 589 21.34 -22.12 -45.92
N LYS A 590 20.62 -21.39 -45.06
CA LYS A 590 20.17 -20.00 -45.31
C LYS A 590 21.33 -19.00 -45.47
N GLU A 591 22.52 -19.30 -44.98
CA GLU A 591 23.73 -18.47 -45.10
C GLU A 591 24.29 -18.40 -46.53
N LYS A 592 23.84 -19.29 -47.42
CA LYS A 592 24.12 -19.22 -48.87
C LYS A 592 23.25 -18.20 -49.61
N LEU A 593 22.21 -17.67 -48.96
CA LEU A 593 21.18 -16.83 -49.57
C LEU A 593 21.19 -15.39 -49.03
N PHE A 594 21.67 -15.17 -47.81
CA PHE A 594 21.77 -13.84 -47.20
C PHE A 594 23.05 -13.68 -46.36
N PRO A 595 23.77 -12.55 -46.48
CA PRO A 595 24.85 -12.20 -45.55
C PRO A 595 24.35 -11.97 -44.12
N HIS A 596 24.93 -12.71 -43.18
CA HIS A 596 24.89 -12.60 -41.71
C HIS A 596 23.79 -11.71 -41.05
N GLN A 597 22.84 -12.36 -40.37
CA GLN A 597 21.94 -11.70 -39.41
C GLN A 597 22.46 -11.87 -37.97
N GLN A 598 22.71 -10.77 -37.25
CA GLN A 598 23.03 -10.83 -35.82
C GLN A 598 21.80 -11.28 -35.01
N LYS A 599 21.96 -12.32 -34.19
CA LYS A 599 20.94 -12.74 -33.22
C LYS A 599 20.90 -11.74 -32.05
N ARG A 600 19.74 -11.17 -31.73
CA ARG A 600 19.55 -10.40 -30.49
C ARG A 600 19.63 -11.34 -29.30
N ARG A 601 20.42 -10.98 -28.28
CA ARG A 601 20.49 -11.73 -27.01
C ARG A 601 19.15 -11.64 -26.27
N LYS A 602 18.79 -12.70 -25.52
CA LYS A 602 17.70 -12.67 -24.55
C LYS A 602 18.27 -12.25 -23.20
N GLN A 603 17.58 -11.30 -22.56
CA GLN A 603 17.89 -10.79 -21.24
C GLN A 603 16.79 -11.24 -20.28
N ASP A 604 17.18 -11.58 -19.06
CA ASP A 604 16.31 -11.92 -17.92
C ASP A 604 16.55 -10.90 -16.79
N ASP A 605 15.77 -10.93 -15.71
CA ASP A 605 15.77 -9.92 -14.65
C ASP A 605 17.12 -9.70 -13.93
N PHE A 606 18.08 -10.62 -14.13
CA PHE A 606 19.44 -10.53 -13.60
C PHE A 606 20.55 -10.39 -14.67
N GLY A 607 20.23 -10.28 -15.96
CA GLY A 607 21.20 -10.02 -17.04
C GLY A 607 21.05 -10.90 -18.30
N ASP A 608 22.12 -10.99 -19.09
CA ASP A 608 22.16 -11.82 -20.31
C ASP A 608 22.00 -13.32 -19.95
N LEU A 609 21.04 -14.01 -20.57
CA LEU A 609 20.79 -15.43 -20.33
C LEU A 609 21.89 -16.30 -20.96
N ILE A 610 22.83 -16.76 -20.13
CA ILE A 610 23.96 -17.61 -20.55
C ILE A 610 23.45 -18.98 -21.00
N ARG A 611 23.70 -19.33 -22.26
CA ARG A 611 23.50 -20.69 -22.80
C ARG A 611 24.76 -21.52 -22.52
N PRO A 612 24.68 -22.66 -21.80
CA PRO A 612 25.86 -23.51 -21.56
C PRO A 612 26.55 -23.97 -22.85
N GLU A 613 25.78 -24.17 -23.92
CA GLU A 613 26.26 -24.54 -25.26
C GLU A 613 27.22 -23.51 -25.89
N GLU A 614 27.09 -22.22 -25.55
CA GLU A 614 27.97 -21.15 -26.09
C GLU A 614 29.30 -21.02 -25.32
N PHE A 615 29.51 -21.84 -24.29
CA PHE A 615 30.69 -21.82 -23.42
C PHE A 615 31.38 -23.20 -23.26
N ALA A 616 31.07 -24.16 -24.14
CA ALA A 616 31.85 -25.39 -24.27
C ALA A 616 33.31 -25.06 -24.64
N ARG A 617 34.28 -25.81 -24.11
CA ARG A 617 35.70 -25.58 -24.42
C ARG A 617 36.03 -26.05 -25.84
N ALA A 618 36.88 -25.30 -26.52
CA ALA A 618 37.28 -25.52 -27.92
C ALA A 618 37.85 -26.94 -28.19
N ASP A 619 38.30 -27.67 -27.17
CA ASP A 619 38.79 -29.04 -27.28
C ASP A 619 37.69 -30.07 -27.67
N GLU A 620 36.40 -29.73 -27.57
CA GLU A 620 35.28 -30.60 -27.97
C GLU A 620 34.71 -30.32 -29.39
N GLU A 621 34.98 -29.16 -30.00
CA GLU A 621 34.49 -28.83 -31.35
C GLU A 621 35.26 -29.55 -32.47
N ASP A 622 36.58 -29.74 -32.32
CA ASP A 622 37.43 -30.35 -33.35
C ASP A 622 37.09 -31.83 -33.65
N ASN A 623 36.38 -32.51 -32.74
CA ASN A 623 36.11 -33.95 -32.85
C ASN A 623 34.86 -34.31 -33.69
N VAL A 624 34.17 -33.30 -34.25
CA VAL A 624 32.97 -33.48 -35.11
C VAL A 624 33.25 -33.09 -36.58
N GLY A 625 34.41 -32.48 -36.86
CA GLY A 625 34.80 -31.94 -38.16
C GLY A 625 35.68 -32.83 -39.04
N GLY A 626 35.70 -34.16 -38.82
CA GLY A 626 36.71 -35.06 -39.38
C GLY A 626 36.19 -36.28 -40.15
N ASP A 627 36.53 -36.32 -41.44
CA ASP A 627 36.78 -37.51 -42.27
C ASP A 627 35.61 -38.47 -42.66
N THR A 628 35.00 -38.18 -43.81
CA THR A 628 34.36 -39.19 -44.66
C THR A 628 35.15 -39.37 -45.96
N LEU A 629 36.21 -40.21 -46.01
CA LEU A 629 36.78 -40.75 -47.27
C LEU A 629 37.89 -41.82 -47.12
N ARG A 630 37.58 -43.07 -46.72
CA ARG A 630 38.15 -44.33 -47.29
C ARG A 630 37.64 -45.59 -46.60
N GLY A 631 37.73 -46.73 -47.30
CA GLY A 631 37.28 -48.03 -46.79
C GLY A 631 38.40 -49.02 -46.48
N GLU A 632 37.97 -50.21 -46.07
CA GLU A 632 38.69 -51.47 -45.80
C GLU A 632 39.48 -51.67 -44.49
N SER A 633 39.40 -52.92 -44.02
CA SER A 633 40.29 -53.65 -43.09
C SER A 633 40.13 -53.53 -41.56
N THR A 634 39.33 -54.46 -41.03
CA THR A 634 39.66 -55.42 -39.93
C THR A 634 40.45 -55.03 -38.65
N LYS A 635 39.86 -55.47 -37.50
CA LYS A 635 40.44 -55.93 -36.19
C LYS A 635 40.49 -54.93 -35.01
N LYS A 636 39.76 -55.31 -33.93
CA LYS A 636 40.26 -55.67 -32.56
C LYS A 636 41.65 -55.11 -32.19
N GLU A 637 41.96 -54.55 -31.03
CA GLU A 637 41.57 -54.71 -29.60
C GLU A 637 42.45 -53.63 -28.86
N ASN A 638 42.36 -53.24 -27.57
CA ASN A 638 41.75 -53.80 -26.36
C ASN A 638 41.50 -52.67 -25.30
N THR A 639 40.58 -52.95 -24.37
CA THR A 639 40.37 -52.45 -22.99
C THR A 639 41.36 -51.45 -22.35
N VAL A 640 40.96 -50.55 -21.42
CA VAL A 640 40.52 -50.82 -20.02
C VAL A 640 39.67 -49.66 -19.43
N GLY A 641 38.69 -49.95 -18.56
CA GLY A 641 38.16 -48.96 -17.60
C GLY A 641 36.64 -48.95 -17.37
N GLN A 642 36.07 -49.94 -16.67
CA GLN A 642 34.65 -49.90 -16.25
C GLN A 642 34.45 -49.03 -14.99
N LYS A 643 33.39 -48.20 -14.96
CA LYS A 643 32.21 -48.40 -14.09
C LYS A 643 31.13 -47.32 -14.25
N ARG A 644 29.96 -47.80 -14.71
CA ARG A 644 28.60 -47.59 -14.16
C ARG A 644 28.07 -46.16 -13.94
N ARG A 645 27.15 -45.77 -14.81
CA ARG A 645 26.02 -44.86 -14.52
C ARG A 645 24.95 -45.59 -13.71
N TRP A 646 24.10 -44.83 -13.00
CA TRP A 646 22.88 -45.32 -12.37
C TRP A 646 21.69 -44.54 -12.93
N ASP A 647 20.67 -45.30 -13.38
CA ASP A 647 19.28 -44.97 -13.70
C ASP A 647 18.95 -43.70 -14.49
N ASP A 648 18.76 -43.93 -15.79
CA ASP A 648 17.57 -43.46 -16.49
C ASP A 648 16.87 -44.71 -17.08
N LEU A 649 15.59 -44.93 -16.76
CA LEU A 649 14.58 -45.59 -17.63
C LEU A 649 13.23 -45.75 -16.93
N VAL A 650 12.33 -44.79 -17.17
CA VAL A 650 10.89 -45.06 -17.14
C VAL A 650 10.57 -45.98 -18.32
N ASN A 651 10.08 -47.19 -18.04
CA ASN A 651 9.69 -48.15 -19.05
C ASN A 651 8.31 -47.82 -19.65
N VAL A 652 8.24 -47.74 -20.98
CA VAL A 652 7.06 -48.17 -21.73
C VAL A 652 7.37 -49.57 -22.26
N ILE A 653 6.65 -50.58 -21.78
CA ILE A 653 6.73 -51.96 -22.28
C ILE A 653 5.44 -52.28 -23.03
N ASP A 654 5.59 -52.62 -24.31
CA ASP A 654 4.51 -53.19 -25.11
C ASP A 654 4.28 -54.68 -24.75
N SER A 655 3.06 -55.12 -24.99
CA SER A 655 2.44 -56.33 -24.46
C SER A 655 3.00 -57.66 -25.00
N SER A 656 3.13 -58.67 -24.13
CA SER A 656 2.33 -59.91 -24.26
C SER A 656 2.58 -61.02 -23.21
N LYS A 657 1.46 -61.45 -22.59
CA LYS A 657 1.07 -62.84 -22.22
C LYS A 657 1.86 -63.68 -21.19
N THR A 658 1.11 -64.00 -20.11
CA THR A 658 1.13 -65.25 -19.30
C THR A 658 2.38 -65.55 -18.45
N LYS A 659 2.30 -66.15 -17.25
CA LYS A 659 1.23 -66.92 -16.57
C LYS A 659 1.40 -66.86 -15.03
N GLU A 660 0.40 -67.40 -14.31
CA GLU A 660 0.43 -67.92 -12.91
C GLU A 660 1.83 -68.18 -12.28
N LYS A 661 2.07 -68.05 -10.95
CA LYS A 661 1.25 -68.60 -9.84
C LYS A 661 1.70 -68.15 -8.43
N GLN A 662 0.72 -67.85 -7.57
CA GLN A 662 0.58 -68.21 -6.14
C GLN A 662 1.75 -68.18 -5.12
N ARG A 663 1.47 -67.43 -4.03
CA ARG A 663 1.52 -67.85 -2.60
C ARG A 663 2.86 -68.30 -1.95
N ARG A 664 3.32 -67.50 -0.99
CA ARG A 664 3.20 -67.75 0.49
C ARG A 664 3.67 -66.52 1.28
N ARG A 665 2.85 -65.99 2.19
CA ARG A 665 2.91 -66.14 3.67
C ARG A 665 4.25 -65.70 4.27
N LYS A 666 4.37 -64.55 4.95
CA LYS A 666 3.66 -64.02 6.16
C LYS A 666 4.23 -64.57 7.47
N LEU A 667 4.75 -63.64 8.28
CA LEU A 667 4.78 -63.53 9.75
C LEU A 667 5.81 -62.41 10.04
N ASP A 668 5.39 -61.14 10.15
CA ASP A 668 4.61 -60.48 11.22
C ASP A 668 5.53 -60.02 12.38
N GLY A 669 5.39 -58.75 12.76
CA GLY A 669 6.16 -58.05 13.78
C GLY A 669 5.90 -56.56 13.69
N ASP A 670 4.82 -56.09 14.33
CA ASP A 670 4.37 -54.69 14.32
C ASP A 670 5.38 -53.73 14.97
N ASP A 671 5.51 -52.54 14.38
CA ASP A 671 5.58 -51.29 15.12
C ASP A 671 4.90 -50.20 14.27
N GLN A 672 3.88 -49.53 14.81
CA GLN A 672 3.10 -48.51 14.11
C GLN A 672 3.52 -47.12 14.60
N GLY A 673 4.13 -46.34 13.71
CA GLY A 673 4.34 -44.91 13.89
C GLY A 673 3.87 -44.16 12.64
N ASP A 674 2.65 -43.61 12.68
CA ASP A 674 2.11 -42.82 11.58
C ASP A 674 2.97 -41.59 11.32
N THR A 675 3.49 -41.50 10.10
CA THR A 675 4.19 -40.33 9.57
C THR A 675 3.48 -39.88 8.30
N GLU A 676 2.35 -39.19 8.45
CA GLU A 676 1.72 -38.48 7.34
C GLU A 676 2.49 -37.18 7.05
N MET A 677 3.50 -37.28 6.16
CA MET A 677 4.14 -36.12 5.55
C MET A 677 3.91 -36.08 4.05
N ALA A 678 3.47 -34.92 3.57
CA ALA A 678 3.55 -34.43 2.19
C ALA A 678 2.94 -35.32 1.09
N GLU A 679 1.61 -35.28 0.92
CA GLU A 679 1.00 -35.62 -0.37
C GLU A 679 1.37 -34.58 -1.45
N SER A 680 1.73 -35.10 -2.63
CA SER A 680 2.22 -34.38 -3.80
C SER A 680 1.28 -33.26 -4.29
N ASP A 681 1.82 -32.09 -4.61
CA ASP A 681 1.07 -30.95 -5.16
C ASP A 681 0.83 -31.10 -6.68
N SER A 682 0.21 -32.22 -7.05
CA SER A 682 -0.05 -32.62 -8.43
C SER A 682 -1.52 -33.02 -8.64
N GLU A 683 -2.43 -32.23 -8.09
CA GLU A 683 -3.85 -32.21 -8.49
C GLU A 683 -4.10 -31.01 -9.43
N PRO A 684 -4.80 -31.20 -10.56
CA PRO A 684 -5.05 -30.14 -11.55
C PRO A 684 -5.89 -28.99 -10.99
N GLU A 685 -5.73 -27.79 -11.55
CA GLU A 685 -6.44 -26.55 -11.17
C GLU A 685 -7.89 -26.48 -11.70
N ASP A 686 -8.61 -27.59 -11.73
CA ASP A 686 -10.02 -27.60 -12.13
C ASP A 686 -10.90 -27.15 -10.95
N ASP A 687 -11.02 -25.84 -10.75
CA ASP A 687 -12.13 -25.26 -9.98
C ASP A 687 -13.41 -25.41 -10.84
N PRO A 688 -14.34 -26.32 -10.51
CA PRO A 688 -15.43 -26.72 -11.42
C PRO A 688 -16.45 -25.60 -11.67
N ASP A 689 -16.38 -24.52 -10.90
CA ASP A 689 -17.22 -23.34 -11.02
C ASP A 689 -16.69 -22.33 -12.07
N LYS A 690 -15.50 -22.56 -12.66
CA LYS A 690 -14.87 -21.65 -13.62
C LYS A 690 -15.46 -21.81 -15.03
N VAL A 691 -16.37 -20.92 -15.39
CA VAL A 691 -16.97 -20.84 -16.73
C VAL A 691 -16.10 -19.98 -17.66
N ASP A 692 -15.63 -20.56 -18.77
CA ASP A 692 -14.92 -19.82 -19.82
C ASP A 692 -15.88 -19.00 -20.68
N GLY A 693 -15.58 -17.71 -20.86
CA GLY A 693 -16.34 -16.77 -21.69
C GLY A 693 -17.11 -15.71 -20.88
N PRO A 694 -18.01 -14.95 -21.54
CA PRO A 694 -18.83 -13.96 -20.84
C PRO A 694 -19.90 -14.66 -19.99
N THR A 695 -20.13 -14.13 -18.78
CA THR A 695 -21.00 -14.73 -17.78
C THR A 695 -22.03 -13.74 -17.23
N LYS A 696 -23.12 -14.30 -16.71
CA LYS A 696 -24.08 -13.61 -15.85
C LYS A 696 -24.06 -14.22 -14.46
N VAL A 697 -24.49 -13.43 -13.48
CA VAL A 697 -24.62 -13.86 -12.08
C VAL A 697 -26.05 -14.22 -11.73
N ILE A 698 -26.19 -15.38 -11.09
CA ILE A 698 -27.40 -15.78 -10.37
C ILE A 698 -27.07 -15.63 -8.87
N ILE A 699 -27.88 -14.82 -8.19
CA ILE A 699 -27.84 -14.64 -6.73
C ILE A 699 -29.01 -15.42 -6.17
N ASP A 700 -28.72 -16.50 -5.45
CA ASP A 700 -29.70 -17.29 -4.72
C ASP A 700 -29.59 -16.96 -3.22
N SER A 701 -30.72 -16.76 -2.53
CA SER A 701 -30.75 -16.52 -1.08
C SER A 701 -31.07 -17.81 -0.33
N GLU A 702 -30.17 -18.25 0.53
CA GLU A 702 -30.38 -19.36 1.47
C GLU A 702 -30.62 -18.81 2.89
N ILE A 703 -31.49 -19.44 3.68
CA ILE A 703 -31.69 -19.09 5.09
C ILE A 703 -31.05 -20.18 5.94
N ILE A 704 -30.06 -19.81 6.76
CA ILE A 704 -29.44 -20.71 7.74
C ILE A 704 -30.00 -20.45 9.14
N GLU A 705 -30.08 -21.52 9.93
CA GLU A 705 -30.39 -21.43 11.37
C GLU A 705 -29.07 -21.25 12.14
N LEU A 706 -28.99 -20.19 12.94
CA LEU A 706 -27.85 -19.93 13.81
C LEU A 706 -28.05 -20.66 15.14
N ARG A 707 -27.12 -21.56 15.46
CA ARG A 707 -27.01 -22.23 16.77
C ARG A 707 -25.66 -22.04 17.44
N CYS A 708 -24.63 -21.61 16.69
CA CYS A 708 -23.32 -21.32 17.24
C CYS A 708 -23.32 -20.12 18.22
N GLN A 709 -22.27 -20.07 19.03
CA GLN A 709 -21.97 -18.93 19.91
C GLN A 709 -21.25 -17.83 19.12
N ILE A 710 -21.44 -16.57 19.50
CA ILE A 710 -20.79 -15.41 18.89
C ILE A 710 -20.08 -14.58 19.96
N SER A 711 -18.88 -14.12 19.66
CA SER A 711 -18.13 -13.15 20.45
C SER A 711 -17.52 -12.07 19.55
N PHE A 712 -17.15 -10.93 20.13
CA PHE A 712 -16.45 -9.85 19.45
C PHE A 712 -15.21 -9.44 20.24
N VAL A 713 -14.06 -9.36 19.56
CA VAL A 713 -12.78 -8.95 20.13
C VAL A 713 -12.09 -7.99 19.16
N ASP A 714 -11.91 -6.73 19.56
CA ASP A 714 -11.45 -5.68 18.65
C ASP A 714 -9.95 -5.80 18.27
N PHE A 715 -9.73 -6.48 17.14
CA PHE A 715 -8.47 -6.59 16.43
C PHE A 715 -8.42 -5.70 15.18
N SER A 716 -9.35 -4.76 15.00
CA SER A 716 -9.33 -3.81 13.86
C SER A 716 -8.04 -2.99 13.80
N GLY A 717 -7.41 -2.72 14.95
CA GLY A 717 -6.16 -1.97 15.02
C GLY A 717 -6.35 -0.55 14.49
N LEU A 718 -7.38 0.15 14.98
CA LEU A 718 -7.67 1.56 14.72
C LEU A 718 -7.51 2.39 15.99
N HIS A 719 -7.71 3.70 15.89
CA HIS A 719 -7.63 4.61 17.03
C HIS A 719 -8.95 4.65 17.82
N ASP A 720 -8.83 4.77 19.14
CA ASP A 720 -9.97 5.06 20.02
C ASP A 720 -10.22 6.57 20.14
N ARG A 721 -11.43 6.94 20.53
CA ARG A 721 -11.80 8.29 21.02
C ARG A 721 -10.76 8.89 21.99
N ARG A 722 -10.25 8.10 22.93
CA ARG A 722 -9.21 8.53 23.90
C ARG A 722 -7.89 8.86 23.22
N THR A 723 -7.50 8.09 22.21
CA THR A 723 -6.28 8.30 21.43
C THR A 723 -6.39 9.58 20.60
N ILE A 724 -7.54 9.81 19.94
CA ILE A 724 -7.82 11.07 19.23
C ILE A 724 -7.77 12.27 20.19
N GLN A 725 -8.47 12.20 21.32
CA GLN A 725 -8.50 13.26 22.36
C GLN A 725 -7.10 13.63 22.87
N ASN A 726 -6.17 12.67 22.94
CA ASN A 726 -4.81 12.91 23.40
C ASN A 726 -3.89 13.45 22.29
N ILE A 727 -3.99 12.94 21.06
CA ILE A 727 -3.05 13.26 19.97
C ILE A 727 -3.41 14.58 19.26
N ILE A 728 -4.70 14.84 18.97
CA ILE A 728 -5.11 16.04 18.21
C ILE A 728 -4.67 17.36 18.88
N PRO A 729 -4.81 17.55 20.21
CA PRO A 729 -4.32 18.76 20.90
C PRO A 729 -2.79 18.89 20.95
N LEU A 730 -2.03 17.82 20.68
CA LEU A 730 -0.57 17.87 20.56
C LEU A 730 -0.14 18.26 19.13
N VAL A 731 -0.86 17.78 18.12
CA VAL A 731 -0.66 18.11 16.70
C VAL A 731 -1.00 19.58 16.42
N LYS A 732 -2.08 20.09 17.00
CA LYS A 732 -2.61 21.47 16.83
C LYS A 732 -2.81 21.87 15.36
N PRO A 733 -3.64 21.13 14.58
CA PRO A 733 -3.97 21.50 13.21
C PRO A 733 -4.71 22.85 13.15
N ARG A 734 -4.60 23.60 12.05
CA ARG A 734 -5.36 24.86 11.85
C ARG A 734 -6.81 24.62 11.45
N LYS A 735 -7.05 23.59 10.63
CA LYS A 735 -8.37 23.04 10.30
C LYS A 735 -8.35 21.52 10.52
N LEU A 736 -9.41 20.97 11.10
CA LEU A 736 -9.61 19.54 11.26
C LEU A 736 -10.80 19.10 10.40
N ILE A 737 -10.63 18.05 9.60
CA ILE A 737 -11.68 17.45 8.79
C ILE A 737 -11.86 16.01 9.25
N LEU A 738 -13.06 15.68 9.73
CA LEU A 738 -13.43 14.31 10.11
C LEU A 738 -14.18 13.65 8.95
N ILE A 739 -13.65 12.53 8.48
CA ILE A 739 -14.26 11.63 7.49
C ILE A 739 -14.33 10.21 8.06
N GLY A 740 -14.85 9.24 7.29
CA GLY A 740 -15.09 7.88 7.81
C GLY A 740 -16.17 7.85 8.90
N GLY A 741 -16.62 6.65 9.24
CA GLY A 741 -17.56 6.41 10.34
C GLY A 741 -19.01 6.81 10.03
N GLU A 742 -19.92 6.39 10.91
CA GLU A 742 -21.35 6.73 10.84
C GLU A 742 -21.60 8.16 11.35
N GLU A 743 -22.63 8.84 10.82
CA GLU A 743 -22.98 10.24 11.15
C GLU A 743 -22.98 10.54 12.65
N ALA A 744 -23.60 9.67 13.46
CA ALA A 744 -23.68 9.83 14.91
C ALA A 744 -22.29 9.81 15.59
N GLU A 745 -21.39 8.94 15.14
CA GLU A 745 -20.02 8.84 15.67
C GLU A 745 -19.17 10.06 15.26
N THR A 746 -19.30 10.49 13.99
CA THR A 746 -18.61 11.67 13.48
C THR A 746 -19.02 12.94 14.24
N MET A 747 -20.32 13.12 14.49
CA MET A 747 -20.84 14.29 15.20
C MET A 747 -20.41 14.33 16.68
N GLU A 748 -20.51 13.21 17.41
CA GLU A 748 -20.07 13.13 18.81
C GLU A 748 -18.57 13.45 18.94
N LEU A 749 -17.74 12.88 18.04
CA LEU A 749 -16.31 13.16 18.01
C LEU A 749 -16.01 14.63 17.66
N ALA A 750 -16.77 15.23 16.75
CA ALA A 750 -16.59 16.63 16.36
C ALA A 750 -16.82 17.60 17.53
N GLU A 751 -17.86 17.39 18.36
CA GLU A 751 -18.11 18.21 19.56
C GLU A 751 -16.98 18.08 20.59
N ILE A 752 -16.50 16.85 20.81
CA ILE A 752 -15.35 16.55 21.66
C ILE A 752 -14.09 17.29 21.16
N CYS A 753 -13.79 17.19 19.86
CA CYS A 753 -12.61 17.83 19.27
C CYS A 753 -12.71 19.36 19.28
N ARG A 754 -13.88 19.94 18.98
CA ARG A 754 -14.14 21.40 19.11
C ARG A 754 -13.87 21.87 20.54
N THR A 755 -14.32 21.11 21.53
CA THR A 755 -14.09 21.42 22.95
C THR A 755 -12.60 21.34 23.30
N ALA A 756 -11.93 20.23 22.96
CA ALA A 756 -10.53 19.98 23.31
C ALA A 756 -9.53 20.92 22.60
N LEU A 757 -9.81 21.33 21.37
CA LEU A 757 -8.94 22.23 20.60
C LEU A 757 -9.09 23.70 21.01
N ASN A 758 -10.30 24.14 21.37
CA ASN A 758 -10.60 25.55 21.63
C ASN A 758 -10.52 25.96 23.12
N VAL A 759 -10.01 25.09 24.00
CA VAL A 759 -9.82 25.43 25.43
C VAL A 759 -8.85 26.62 25.57
N GLY A 760 -9.38 27.76 26.00
CA GLY A 760 -8.59 28.96 26.28
C GLY A 760 -8.16 29.77 25.05
N LEU A 761 -8.76 29.53 23.88
CA LEU A 761 -8.59 30.37 22.69
C LEU A 761 -9.70 31.40 22.56
N GLU A 762 -9.36 32.60 22.06
CA GLU A 762 -10.35 33.61 21.67
C GLU A 762 -11.09 33.19 20.40
N ALA A 763 -12.32 33.67 20.21
CA ALA A 763 -13.18 33.27 19.09
C ALA A 763 -12.57 33.51 17.69
N SER A 764 -11.65 34.48 17.55
CA SER A 764 -10.91 34.76 16.31
C SER A 764 -9.71 33.84 16.05
N ALA A 765 -9.36 32.98 17.00
CA ALA A 765 -8.26 32.01 16.91
C ALA A 765 -8.75 30.56 17.10
N ALA A 766 -10.06 30.34 17.04
CA ALA A 766 -10.66 29.02 17.12
C ALA A 766 -10.25 28.14 15.92
N ILE A 767 -10.11 26.84 16.16
CA ILE A 767 -9.82 25.84 15.14
C ILE A 767 -11.14 25.29 14.60
N ASP A 768 -11.31 25.38 13.29
CA ASP A 768 -12.49 24.86 12.59
C ASP A 768 -12.46 23.32 12.54
N VAL A 769 -13.58 22.70 12.87
CA VAL A 769 -13.78 21.24 12.78
C VAL A 769 -14.94 20.94 11.83
N PHE A 770 -14.58 20.49 10.63
CA PHE A 770 -15.48 20.15 9.53
C PHE A 770 -15.89 18.68 9.57
N THR A 771 -17.15 18.44 9.26
CA THR A 771 -17.78 17.12 9.12
C THR A 771 -18.53 17.09 7.79
N PRO A 772 -17.84 16.97 6.64
CA PRO A 772 -18.49 16.88 5.33
C PRO A 772 -19.24 15.56 5.16
N THR A 773 -20.32 15.58 4.39
CA THR A 773 -20.94 14.37 3.83
C THR A 773 -20.34 14.10 2.44
N ILE A 774 -20.59 12.91 1.89
CA ILE A 774 -20.18 12.52 0.53
C ILE A 774 -20.56 13.61 -0.49
N GLY A 775 -19.60 13.97 -1.35
CA GLY A 775 -19.76 14.95 -2.43
C GLY A 775 -19.68 16.43 -2.01
N ILE A 776 -19.63 16.76 -0.71
CA ILE A 776 -19.50 18.15 -0.26
C ILE A 776 -18.04 18.60 -0.32
N VAL A 777 -17.78 19.64 -1.10
CA VAL A 777 -16.49 20.33 -1.20
C VAL A 777 -16.28 21.22 0.04
N VAL A 778 -15.14 21.04 0.72
CA VAL A 778 -14.70 21.85 1.86
C VAL A 778 -13.48 22.68 1.48
N ASP A 779 -13.55 24.00 1.63
CA ASP A 779 -12.36 24.86 1.57
C ASP A 779 -11.51 24.63 2.82
N ALA A 780 -10.40 23.93 2.62
CA ALA A 780 -9.47 23.51 3.67
C ALA A 780 -8.25 24.45 3.75
N SER A 781 -8.20 25.49 2.92
CA SER A 781 -7.13 26.49 2.91
C SER A 781 -7.16 27.42 4.13
N VAL A 782 -6.07 28.15 4.34
CA VAL A 782 -6.01 29.22 5.36
C VAL A 782 -5.38 30.44 4.69
N ASP A 783 -5.97 31.62 4.90
CA ASP A 783 -5.50 32.91 4.37
C ASP A 783 -4.20 33.41 5.05
N THR A 784 -3.15 32.58 5.03
CA THR A 784 -1.81 33.00 5.41
C THR A 784 -1.15 33.73 4.24
N ASN A 785 -1.44 35.02 4.12
CA ASN A 785 -0.67 35.91 3.25
C ASN A 785 0.81 35.85 3.63
N ALA A 786 1.64 35.40 2.70
CA ALA A 786 3.05 35.17 2.92
C ALA A 786 3.89 35.72 1.78
N TRP A 787 4.98 36.39 2.13
CA TRP A 787 5.85 37.07 1.18
C TRP A 787 7.29 36.62 1.37
N THR A 788 7.91 36.15 0.31
CA THR A 788 9.34 35.80 0.31
C THR A 788 10.18 37.07 0.34
N VAL A 789 10.62 37.46 1.54
CA VAL A 789 11.49 38.64 1.74
C VAL A 789 12.96 38.21 1.76
N LYS A 790 13.78 38.86 0.94
CA LYS A 790 15.23 38.60 0.87
C LYS A 790 15.98 39.56 1.80
N LEU A 791 16.81 39.04 2.70
CA LEU A 791 17.69 39.89 3.52
C LEU A 791 18.79 40.52 2.65
N SER A 792 19.05 41.82 2.82
CA SER A 792 20.15 42.50 2.12
C SER A 792 21.52 42.02 2.61
N ARG A 793 22.55 42.10 1.76
CA ARG A 793 23.93 41.72 2.14
C ARG A 793 24.47 42.57 3.30
N THR A 794 24.06 43.84 3.35
CA THR A 794 24.34 44.80 4.42
C THR A 794 23.67 44.39 5.74
N MET A 795 22.40 43.97 5.70
CA MET A 795 21.70 43.46 6.88
C MET A 795 22.36 42.18 7.41
N VAL A 796 22.62 41.20 6.54
CA VAL A 796 23.24 39.92 6.93
C VAL A 796 24.61 40.11 7.60
N ARG A 797 25.41 41.08 7.15
CA ARG A 797 26.71 41.40 7.78
C ARG A 797 26.59 42.01 9.17
N ASN A 798 25.44 42.58 9.52
CA ASN A 798 25.18 43.26 10.79
C ASN A 798 24.39 42.40 11.79
N LEU A 799 24.09 41.13 11.47
CA LEU A 799 23.37 40.20 12.36
C LEU A 799 24.23 39.81 13.57
N HIS A 800 23.84 40.29 14.75
CA HIS A 800 24.47 39.95 16.02
C HIS A 800 23.76 38.76 16.67
N TRP A 801 24.29 37.56 16.43
CA TRP A 801 23.76 36.31 16.98
C TRP A 801 24.03 36.21 18.49
N GLN A 802 22.97 36.11 19.28
CA GLN A 802 23.01 35.77 20.70
C GLN A 802 22.85 34.26 20.85
N ASN A 803 23.83 33.55 21.42
CA ASN A 803 23.71 32.13 21.70
C ASN A 803 23.05 31.94 23.07
N VAL A 804 21.81 31.43 23.08
CA VAL A 804 21.07 31.13 24.31
C VAL A 804 20.71 29.65 24.31
N ARG A 805 21.36 28.90 25.21
CA ARG A 805 21.18 27.44 25.40
C ARG A 805 21.38 26.60 24.13
N GLY A 806 22.31 26.99 23.26
CA GLY A 806 22.63 26.26 22.03
C GLY A 806 21.80 26.66 20.81
N MET A 807 20.83 27.57 20.96
CA MET A 807 20.13 28.19 19.84
C MET A 807 20.68 29.59 19.58
N GLY A 808 20.93 29.92 18.31
CA GLY A 808 21.28 31.28 17.89
C GLY A 808 20.02 32.12 17.69
N VAL A 809 19.87 33.19 18.47
CA VAL A 809 18.76 34.15 18.39
C VAL A 809 19.29 35.48 17.85
N VAL A 810 18.58 36.09 16.91
CA VAL A 810 18.88 37.44 16.41
C VAL A 810 17.58 38.20 16.17
N ALA A 811 17.53 39.45 16.64
CA ALA A 811 16.45 40.38 16.34
C ALA A 811 16.77 41.11 15.03
N ILE A 812 15.82 41.20 14.09
CA ILE A 812 16.01 41.88 12.82
C ILE A 812 14.96 42.98 12.69
N THR A 813 15.42 44.23 12.57
CA THR A 813 14.57 45.38 12.26
C THR A 813 15.11 46.04 10.99
N GLY A 814 14.28 46.19 9.96
CA GLY A 814 14.74 46.65 8.65
C GLY A 814 13.66 47.37 7.86
N ARG A 815 14.08 48.12 6.85
CA ARG A 815 13.20 48.77 5.88
C ARG A 815 12.95 47.79 4.73
N LEU A 816 11.68 47.50 4.44
CA LEU A 816 11.29 46.77 3.25
C LEU A 816 11.40 47.69 2.02
N ALA A 817 12.12 47.25 0.99
CA ALA A 817 12.27 47.94 -0.28
C ALA A 817 11.89 47.02 -1.43
N ALA A 818 11.15 47.52 -2.41
CA ALA A 818 10.95 46.82 -3.67
C ALA A 818 12.27 46.85 -4.47
N ALA A 819 12.69 45.70 -4.99
CA ALA A 819 13.96 45.58 -5.69
C ALA A 819 13.92 46.23 -7.09
N THR A 820 14.17 47.54 -7.16
CA THR A 820 14.69 48.15 -8.39
C THR A 820 16.15 47.72 -8.57
N LEU A 821 16.49 47.19 -9.74
CA LEU A 821 17.84 46.76 -10.07
C LEU A 821 18.81 47.95 -10.10
N ASP A 822 19.54 48.17 -9.00
CA ASP A 822 20.77 48.98 -9.05
C ASP A 822 21.77 48.29 -9.97
N ALA A 823 22.18 48.99 -11.03
CA ALA A 823 23.16 48.50 -11.99
C ALA A 823 24.53 48.29 -11.30
N PRO A 824 25.29 47.25 -11.67
CA PRO A 824 26.62 47.03 -11.11
C PRO A 824 27.55 48.22 -11.43
N PRO A 825 28.51 48.54 -10.56
CA PRO A 825 29.41 49.67 -10.76
C PRO A 825 30.25 49.45 -12.04
N LYS A 826 30.37 50.50 -12.85
CA LYS A 826 31.26 50.49 -14.01
C LYS A 826 32.70 50.61 -13.51
N GLU A 827 33.52 49.63 -13.84
CA GLU A 827 34.97 49.80 -13.85
C GLU A 827 35.35 50.79 -14.96
N GLU A 828 36.28 51.69 -14.66
CA GLU A 828 36.82 52.65 -15.63
C GLU A 828 37.93 52.00 -16.45
N GLU A 829 37.78 51.87 -17.77
CA GLU A 829 38.94 51.84 -18.66
C GLU A 829 38.60 52.13 -20.14
N GLY A 830 39.60 52.65 -20.88
CA GLY A 830 39.77 52.35 -22.31
C GLY A 830 38.95 53.13 -23.35
N SER A 831 39.46 54.29 -23.79
CA SER A 831 38.93 55.02 -24.96
C SER A 831 39.31 54.40 -26.32
N ALA A 832 38.35 54.22 -27.24
CA ALA A 832 38.61 54.30 -28.70
C ALA A 832 37.33 54.50 -29.54
N LYS A 833 37.41 55.30 -30.62
CA LYS A 833 36.28 55.65 -31.51
C LYS A 833 36.18 54.69 -32.73
N LYS A 834 34.97 54.23 -33.09
CA LYS A 834 34.61 54.02 -34.53
C LYS A 834 33.11 53.93 -34.84
N LYS A 835 32.65 54.94 -35.59
CA LYS A 835 31.58 55.00 -36.63
C LYS A 835 30.35 54.06 -36.58
N ALA A 836 29.18 54.68 -36.68
CA ALA A 836 27.89 54.06 -36.97
C ALA A 836 27.67 53.72 -38.47
N ARG A 837 26.70 52.82 -38.72
CA ARG A 837 25.91 52.70 -39.97
C ARG A 837 24.55 52.04 -39.65
N LEU A 838 23.48 52.52 -40.27
CA LEU A 838 22.17 51.85 -40.38
C LEU A 838 22.24 50.80 -41.51
N ASP A 839 21.30 49.89 -41.80
CA ASP A 839 19.89 49.64 -41.39
C ASP A 839 19.75 48.14 -40.98
N ALA A 840 18.61 47.44 -40.79
CA ALA A 840 17.17 47.65 -41.04
C ALA A 840 16.32 46.81 -40.01
N PRO A 841 14.97 46.74 -40.04
CA PRO A 841 14.18 46.25 -38.90
C PRO A 841 13.90 44.74 -38.88
N ALA A 842 13.86 44.18 -37.68
CA ALA A 842 13.15 42.95 -37.35
C ALA A 842 12.40 43.16 -36.03
N VAL A 843 11.11 42.79 -35.97
CA VAL A 843 10.27 42.87 -34.78
C VAL A 843 10.23 41.50 -34.09
N PRO A 844 10.66 41.39 -32.83
CA PRO A 844 10.24 40.30 -31.96
C PRO A 844 9.27 40.83 -30.90
N VAL A 845 8.02 40.40 -31.07
CA VAL A 845 7.00 40.07 -30.06
C VAL A 845 7.36 40.39 -28.60
N SER A 846 6.50 41.19 -27.97
CA SER A 846 6.51 41.51 -26.54
C SER A 846 6.46 40.26 -25.66
N SER A 847 7.54 39.98 -24.94
CA SER A 847 7.49 39.17 -23.72
C SER A 847 7.12 40.07 -22.54
N LEU A 848 5.85 40.04 -22.14
CA LEU A 848 5.41 40.53 -20.83
C LEU A 848 5.90 39.56 -19.74
N LEU A 849 7.21 39.63 -19.46
CA LEU A 849 7.76 39.12 -18.21
C LEU A 849 7.43 40.16 -17.13
N GLU A 850 6.37 39.91 -16.37
CA GLU A 850 6.14 40.61 -15.11
C GLU A 850 7.36 40.36 -14.20
N SER A 851 8.16 41.41 -14.00
CA SER A 851 9.31 41.36 -13.13
C SER A 851 8.84 41.29 -11.67
N SER A 852 8.67 40.07 -11.17
CA SER A 852 8.34 39.78 -9.77
C SER A 852 9.45 40.31 -8.84
N SER A 853 9.34 41.59 -8.46
CA SER A 853 10.31 42.29 -7.64
C SER A 853 10.27 41.74 -6.22
N THR A 854 11.04 40.68 -5.95
CA THR A 854 11.17 40.11 -4.60
C THR A 854 11.57 41.23 -3.63
N PRO A 855 10.79 41.46 -2.54
CA PRO A 855 11.07 42.56 -1.63
C PRO A 855 12.35 42.27 -0.84
N ILE A 856 13.21 43.27 -0.70
CA ILE A 856 14.47 43.19 0.03
C ILE A 856 14.31 43.91 1.37
N LEU A 857 14.71 43.26 2.46
CA LEU A 857 14.80 43.88 3.78
C LEU A 857 16.22 44.42 3.97
N ASP A 858 16.34 45.75 4.03
CA ASP A 858 17.64 46.44 4.22
C ASP A 858 17.71 47.18 5.55
N VAL A 859 18.93 47.59 5.93
CA VAL A 859 19.23 48.30 7.18
C VAL A 859 18.47 49.63 7.19
N VAL A 860 17.87 49.98 8.35
CA VAL A 860 17.18 51.27 8.50
C VAL A 860 18.19 52.42 8.37
N PRO A 861 18.01 53.35 7.42
CA PRO A 861 18.93 54.48 7.27
C PRO A 861 19.00 55.36 8.54
N ALA A 862 20.19 55.88 8.86
CA ALA A 862 20.46 56.57 10.13
C ALA A 862 19.57 57.81 10.37
N ASN A 863 19.08 58.46 9.30
CA ASN A 863 18.12 59.56 9.35
C ASN A 863 16.68 59.12 9.69
N MET A 864 16.34 57.83 9.55
CA MET A 864 15.04 57.24 9.91
C MET A 864 15.08 56.48 11.24
N ALA A 865 16.26 56.04 11.68
CA ALA A 865 16.46 55.27 12.92
C ALA A 865 15.89 55.98 14.18
N THR A 866 15.92 57.31 14.23
CA THR A 866 15.37 58.09 15.35
C THR A 866 13.85 57.95 15.51
N ALA A 867 13.11 57.68 14.41
CA ALA A 867 11.67 57.44 14.49
C ALA A 867 11.34 56.02 14.98
N VAL A 868 12.10 55.02 14.52
CA VAL A 868 11.83 53.59 14.79
C VAL A 868 12.17 53.19 16.25
N ARG A 869 13.11 53.86 16.90
CA ARG A 869 13.46 53.64 18.32
C ARG A 869 12.30 53.81 19.32
N SER A 870 11.19 54.41 18.90
CA SER A 870 10.05 54.71 19.78
C SER A 870 9.08 53.54 20.00
N VAL A 871 9.16 52.44 19.23
CA VAL A 871 8.07 51.44 19.14
C VAL A 871 8.36 50.11 19.85
N ALA A 872 9.61 49.69 19.98
CA ALA A 872 9.96 48.39 20.57
C ALA A 872 10.67 48.55 21.92
N GLN A 873 9.97 48.26 23.04
CA GLN A 873 10.67 48.06 24.31
C GLN A 873 11.46 46.74 24.27
N PRO A 874 12.69 46.70 24.80
CA PRO A 874 13.50 45.49 24.79
C PRO A 874 12.88 44.43 25.70
N PHE A 875 12.40 43.34 25.10
CA PHE A 875 11.80 42.21 25.82
C PHE A 875 12.76 41.02 25.86
N HIS A 876 12.63 40.21 26.91
CA HIS A 876 13.52 39.08 27.17
C HIS A 876 12.83 37.77 26.78
N VAL A 877 13.48 36.96 25.96
CA VAL A 877 12.95 35.68 25.47
C VAL A 877 13.76 34.53 26.06
N GLY A 878 13.08 33.68 26.83
CA GLY A 878 13.67 32.46 27.39
C GLY A 878 12.99 32.05 28.70
N ASP A 879 12.73 30.74 28.86
CA ASP A 879 12.16 30.22 30.11
C ASP A 879 13.27 29.94 31.13
N LEU A 880 13.46 30.83 32.12
CA LEU A 880 14.42 30.61 33.20
C LEU A 880 13.84 29.63 34.24
N ARG A 881 14.55 28.51 34.45
CA ARG A 881 14.27 27.56 35.54
C ARG A 881 15.19 27.85 36.71
N LEU A 882 14.63 28.03 37.89
CA LEU A 882 15.39 28.36 39.11
C LEU A 882 16.42 27.25 39.47
N ALA A 883 16.14 26.00 39.10
CA ALA A 883 17.07 24.88 39.29
C ALA A 883 18.36 25.02 38.45
N ASP A 884 18.26 25.56 37.25
CA ASP A 884 19.41 25.77 36.36
C ASP A 884 20.14 27.07 36.73
N LEU A 885 19.41 28.11 37.15
CA LEU A 885 19.99 29.30 37.77
C LEU A 885 20.82 28.92 39.01
N ARG A 886 20.34 28.01 39.87
CA ARG A 886 21.09 27.48 41.02
C ARG A 886 22.41 26.82 40.61
N LYS A 887 22.43 26.04 39.51
CA LYS A 887 23.67 25.42 38.98
C LYS A 887 24.63 26.50 38.50
N LEU A 888 24.14 27.48 37.72
CA LEU A 888 24.92 28.59 37.18
C LEU A 888 25.57 29.46 38.28
N MET A 889 24.82 29.75 39.34
CA MET A 889 25.36 30.51 40.49
C MET A 889 26.44 29.72 41.23
N LYS A 890 26.24 28.41 41.43
CA LYS A 890 27.25 27.52 42.03
C LYS A 890 28.52 27.38 41.18
N SER A 891 28.42 27.26 39.85
CA SER A 891 29.60 27.24 38.98
C SER A 891 30.37 28.55 38.98
N ASN A 892 29.70 29.67 39.27
CA ASN A 892 30.32 31.00 39.43
C ASN A 892 30.79 31.29 40.87
N GLY A 893 30.84 30.28 41.74
CA GLY A 893 31.37 30.41 43.11
C GLY A 893 30.43 31.10 44.11
N MET A 894 29.13 31.18 43.83
CA MET A 894 28.13 31.71 44.75
C MET A 894 27.34 30.58 45.42
N GLU A 895 27.06 30.73 46.72
CA GLU A 895 26.19 29.82 47.46
C GLU A 895 24.74 30.04 47.03
N ALA A 896 24.05 28.99 46.61
CA ALA A 896 22.68 29.08 46.13
C ALA A 896 21.82 27.94 46.70
N GLU A 897 20.80 28.31 47.48
CA GLU A 897 19.93 27.41 48.23
C GLU A 897 18.46 27.73 47.96
N PHE A 898 17.63 26.69 47.89
CA PHE A 898 16.18 26.87 47.88
C PHE A 898 15.71 27.02 49.33
N ARG A 899 14.98 28.11 49.60
CA ARG A 899 14.09 28.19 50.76
C ARG A 899 12.64 28.06 50.24
N GLY A 900 11.71 27.68 51.12
CA GLY A 900 10.36 27.23 50.73
C GLY A 900 9.61 28.18 49.79
N GLU A 901 8.59 27.64 49.11
CA GLU A 901 7.75 28.37 48.14
C GLU A 901 8.46 28.85 46.86
N GLY A 902 9.42 28.06 46.37
CA GLY A 902 10.04 28.32 45.06
C GLY A 902 10.95 29.56 45.02
N VAL A 903 11.51 29.96 46.16
CA VAL A 903 12.47 31.07 46.26
C VAL A 903 13.90 30.52 46.27
N LEU A 904 14.72 30.99 45.35
CA LEU A 904 16.16 30.72 45.33
C LEU A 904 16.90 31.86 46.04
N VAL A 905 17.55 31.55 47.16
CA VAL A 905 18.37 32.52 47.92
C VAL A 905 19.84 32.32 47.54
N ILE A 906 20.51 33.42 47.19
CA ILE A 906 21.91 33.46 46.75
C ILE A 906 22.74 34.28 47.75
N ASN A 907 23.85 33.72 48.22
CA ASN A 907 24.75 34.26 49.26
C ASN A 907 24.01 34.84 50.48
N GLY A 908 22.89 34.23 50.88
CA GLY A 908 22.03 34.71 51.99
C GLY A 908 21.44 36.12 51.84
N THR A 909 21.62 36.80 50.70
CA THR A 909 21.44 38.25 50.56
C THR A 909 20.55 38.66 49.38
N VAL A 910 20.40 37.81 48.37
CA VAL A 910 19.54 38.05 47.19
C VAL A 910 18.53 36.91 47.08
N ALA A 911 17.25 37.23 46.99
CA ALA A 911 16.17 36.27 46.78
C ALA A 911 15.63 36.40 45.34
N VAL A 912 15.58 35.28 44.63
CA VAL A 912 15.01 35.18 43.27
C VAL A 912 13.75 34.32 43.32
N ARG A 913 12.61 34.90 42.93
CA ARG A 913 11.31 34.25 42.86
C ARG A 913 10.85 34.23 41.40
N LYS A 914 10.10 33.21 41.00
CA LYS A 914 9.37 33.18 39.73
C LYS A 914 7.88 33.19 40.02
N THR A 915 7.15 34.16 39.48
CA THR A 915 5.69 34.27 39.64
C THR A 915 4.97 33.28 38.72
N ALA A 916 3.69 33.01 38.99
CA ALA A 916 2.88 32.12 38.15
C ALA A 916 2.71 32.63 36.70
N THR A 917 2.87 33.94 36.46
CA THR A 917 2.88 34.56 35.13
C THR A 917 4.23 34.48 34.42
N GLY A 918 5.22 33.81 35.01
CA GLY A 918 6.55 33.60 34.43
C GLY A 918 7.53 34.75 34.64
N GLN A 919 7.14 35.84 35.30
CA GLN A 919 8.03 36.95 35.63
C GLN A 919 9.03 36.54 36.73
N ILE A 920 10.23 37.09 36.66
CA ILE A 920 11.33 36.82 37.60
C ILE A 920 11.52 38.05 38.49
N GLU A 921 11.17 37.90 39.76
CA GLU A 921 11.41 38.92 40.78
C GLU A 921 12.76 38.67 41.43
N VAL A 922 13.60 39.71 41.49
CA VAL A 922 14.90 39.68 42.17
C VAL A 922 14.86 40.72 43.27
N ASP A 923 14.79 40.27 44.52
CA ASP A 923 14.76 41.10 45.71
C ASP A 923 16.11 41.01 46.44
N GLY A 924 16.57 42.10 47.03
CA GLY A 924 17.88 42.18 47.67
C GLY A 924 18.21 43.59 48.18
N GLY A 925 18.81 43.65 49.36
CA GLY A 925 19.15 44.92 50.01
C GLY A 925 20.21 45.71 49.24
N ALA A 926 19.88 46.95 48.85
CA ALA A 926 20.79 47.83 48.11
C ALA A 926 22.00 48.34 48.93
N TYR A 927 21.97 48.17 50.26
CA TYR A 927 23.02 48.63 51.17
C TYR A 927 23.21 47.63 52.33
N GLY A 928 24.46 47.23 52.60
CA GLY A 928 24.84 46.65 53.89
C GLY A 928 25.19 45.16 53.95
N ASN A 929 26.26 44.72 53.27
CA ASN A 929 27.43 44.16 53.97
C ASN A 929 28.61 43.98 53.01
N THR A 930 29.73 44.61 53.30
CA THR A 930 31.02 44.30 52.65
C THR A 930 31.56 43.01 53.23
N ASP A 931 31.58 41.94 52.45
CA ASP A 931 32.21 40.69 52.86
C ASP A 931 33.74 40.87 52.94
N ALA A 932 34.33 40.58 54.08
CA ALA A 932 35.70 40.99 54.44
C ALA A 932 36.81 40.24 53.68
N ARG A 933 36.46 39.45 52.65
CA ARG A 933 37.38 38.67 51.81
C ARG A 933 37.31 38.97 50.31
N ASN A 934 36.28 39.66 49.83
CA ASN A 934 36.22 40.08 48.42
C ASN A 934 35.58 41.47 48.31
N ASN A 935 36.38 42.42 47.86
CA ASN A 935 36.03 43.85 47.80
C ASN A 935 35.16 44.18 46.58
N ASP A 936 34.03 43.48 46.44
CA ASP A 936 33.21 43.46 45.23
C ASP A 936 31.77 43.87 45.55
N ALA A 937 31.56 45.19 45.58
CA ALA A 937 30.28 45.81 45.89
C ALA A 937 29.27 45.61 44.75
N ALA A 938 28.66 44.41 44.66
CA ALA A 938 27.25 44.18 44.25
C ALA A 938 26.92 42.70 43.93
N THR A 939 26.66 41.87 44.95
CA THR A 939 26.08 40.53 44.74
C THR A 939 24.77 40.59 43.95
N PHE A 940 23.90 41.56 44.24
CA PHE A 940 22.66 41.81 43.51
C PHE A 940 22.88 42.06 42.01
N PHE A 941 23.83 42.93 41.63
CA PHE A 941 24.08 43.22 40.21
C PHE A 941 24.78 42.05 39.50
N ARG A 942 25.62 41.26 40.19
CA ARG A 942 26.19 40.01 39.63
C ARG A 942 25.11 38.96 39.37
N VAL A 943 24.17 38.77 40.31
CA VAL A 943 23.01 37.88 40.11
C VAL A 943 22.13 38.37 38.96
N LYS A 944 21.79 39.66 38.94
CA LYS A 944 20.99 40.28 37.86
C LYS A 944 21.64 40.15 36.49
N ARG A 945 22.96 40.33 36.39
CA ARG A 945 23.73 40.13 35.15
C ARG A 945 23.68 38.68 34.68
N GLN A 946 23.89 37.71 35.56
CA GLN A 946 23.81 36.28 35.22
C GLN A 946 22.40 35.83 34.81
N ILE A 947 21.35 36.47 35.32
CA ILE A 947 19.97 36.26 34.87
C ILE A 947 19.79 36.78 33.43
N TYR A 948 20.33 37.97 33.11
CA TYR A 948 20.30 38.51 31.74
C TYR A 948 21.15 37.73 30.75
N ASP A 949 22.36 37.31 31.14
CA ASP A 949 23.24 36.47 30.31
C ASP A 949 22.58 35.10 29.98
N GLY A 950 21.57 34.68 30.75
CA GLY A 950 20.78 33.46 30.54
C GLY A 950 19.47 33.64 29.75
N LEU A 951 19.18 34.85 29.24
CA LEU A 951 17.96 35.22 28.50
C LEU A 951 18.34 35.92 27.18
N ALA A 952 17.61 35.66 26.09
CA ALA A 952 17.83 36.40 24.85
C ALA A 952 17.23 37.81 24.97
N VAL A 953 18.01 38.84 24.64
CA VAL A 953 17.54 40.23 24.67
C VAL A 953 17.07 40.62 23.26
N VAL A 954 15.76 40.73 23.08
CA VAL A 954 15.16 41.24 21.82
C VAL A 954 14.99 42.75 21.95
N ALA A 955 16.05 43.48 21.60
CA ALA A 955 16.03 44.92 21.40
C ALA A 955 16.01 45.23 19.89
N GLY A 956 15.24 46.24 19.48
CA GLY A 956 15.36 46.78 18.12
C GLY A 956 16.70 47.49 17.96
N SER A 957 17.55 46.98 17.05
CA SER A 957 18.89 47.49 16.74
C SER A 957 18.86 48.74 15.84
#